data_AF-A0A7K6KAZ1-F1
#
_entry.id   AF-A0A7K6KAZ1-F1
#
_cell.length_a   1.000
_cell.length_b   1.000
_cell.length_c   1.000
_cell.angle_alpha   90.00
_cell.angle_beta   90.00
_cell.angle_gamma   90.00
#
_symmetry.space_group_name_H-M   'P 1'
#
loop_
_entity.id
_entity.type
_entity.pdbx_description
1 polymer ?
#
loop_
_entity_poly.entity_id
_entity_poly.type
_entity_poly.pdbx_seq_one_letter_code
_entity_poly.pdbx_strand_id
1 'polypeptide(L)'
;FDVDNGTSSGRSPLDPMTSPGSGLILQANFVHSQRRESFLYRSDSDYDLSPKSMSRNSSIASDIHGDDLIVTPFAQVLASLRTVRNNFAALTNLQDRAPSKRSPMCSQPSINKATITEEAYQKLASETMEELDWCLDQLETLQTRHSVSEMASNKFKRMLNRELTHLSEMSRSGNQVSEYISNTFLDKQHEVEIPSPTQKEKEKKKRPMSQISGVKKLMHSSSLTNSSIPRFGVKTDQEDVLAKELEDLNKWGLQVFRVAELSGNRPLTVIMHTIFQERDLLKTFKIPVDTLITYLMTLEDHYHADVAYHNNIHAADVVQSTHVLLSTPALEAVFTDLEILAAIFASAIHDVDHPGVSNQFLINTNSELALMYNDSSVLENHHLAVGFKLLQEENCDIFQNLTKKQRQSLRKMVIDIVLATDMSKHMNLLADLKTMVETKKVTSSGVLLLDNYSDRIQVLQNMVHCADLSNPTKPLHLYRQWTDRIMEEFFRQGDRERERGMEISPMCDKHNASVEKSQVGFIDYIVHPLWETWADLVHPDAQDILDTLEDNREWYQSTIPRSPSPAPEEKEEGKQGQPEKFQFELTLEEDGESDTEKDSGSQVEEDTSFSDSKTLCTQDSESTEIPLDEQVGEEVEEEESQTAEPCVVEEHSPDT
;
A
#
# COMPACT_ATOMS: atom_id res chain seq x y z
N PHE A 1 -37.20 -53.51 -7.55
CA PHE A 1 -38.29 -52.76 -8.19
C PHE A 1 -37.67 -51.47 -8.70
N ASP A 2 -36.77 -51.54 -9.68
CA ASP A 2 -37.04 -51.65 -11.13
C ASP A 2 -37.94 -50.52 -11.65
N VAL A 3 -37.43 -49.63 -12.51
CA VAL A 3 -37.54 -49.71 -13.98
C VAL A 3 -36.91 -48.43 -14.62
N ASP A 4 -35.78 -48.64 -15.30
CA ASP A 4 -35.33 -48.26 -16.67
C ASP A 4 -35.51 -46.90 -17.37
N ASN A 5 -34.42 -46.63 -18.13
CA ASN A 5 -34.26 -46.01 -19.46
C ASN A 5 -34.27 -44.47 -19.59
N GLY A 6 -33.31 -43.81 -20.24
CA GLY A 6 -32.14 -44.23 -21.01
C GLY A 6 -31.83 -43.19 -22.10
N THR A 7 -30.54 -42.88 -22.34
CA THR A 7 -29.84 -42.94 -23.66
C THR A 7 -28.44 -42.34 -23.54
N SER A 8 -27.46 -43.15 -23.91
CA SER A 8 -26.04 -42.83 -24.08
C SER A 8 -25.65 -42.84 -25.56
N SER A 9 -24.53 -42.18 -25.91
CA SER A 9 -23.70 -42.42 -27.10
C SER A 9 -22.37 -41.72 -26.84
N GLY A 10 -21.17 -42.28 -26.91
CA GLY A 10 -20.72 -43.63 -27.25
C GLY A 10 -19.21 -43.53 -27.51
N ARG A 11 -18.39 -44.30 -26.77
CA ARG A 11 -17.02 -44.69 -27.18
C ARG A 11 -16.88 -46.17 -26.86
N SER A 12 -16.56 -46.96 -27.89
CA SER A 12 -16.35 -48.41 -27.80
C SER A 12 -14.86 -48.78 -27.62
N PRO A 13 -14.59 -50.01 -27.13
CA PRO A 13 -13.37 -50.40 -26.42
C PRO A 13 -12.52 -51.45 -27.14
N LEU A 14 -11.28 -51.70 -26.68
CA LEU A 14 -10.61 -53.02 -26.78
C LEU A 14 -9.67 -53.27 -25.58
N ASP A 15 -9.89 -54.43 -24.97
CA ASP A 15 -9.30 -55.12 -23.78
C ASP A 15 -7.97 -55.90 -24.10
N PRO A 16 -7.35 -56.74 -23.21
CA PRO A 16 -6.98 -56.59 -21.79
C PRO A 16 -5.63 -57.30 -21.39
N MET A 17 -5.31 -57.26 -20.08
CA MET A 17 -4.49 -58.20 -19.25
C MET A 17 -2.94 -58.21 -19.31
N THR A 18 -2.30 -57.77 -18.21
CA THR A 18 -1.44 -58.60 -17.31
C THR A 18 -0.96 -57.78 -16.08
N SER A 19 -1.14 -58.33 -14.88
CA SER A 19 -0.69 -57.82 -13.55
C SER A 19 0.60 -58.54 -13.08
N PRO A 20 1.19 -58.28 -11.88
CA PRO A 20 1.36 -57.03 -11.11
C PRO A 20 2.82 -56.83 -10.60
N GLY A 21 3.15 -55.65 -10.06
CA GLY A 21 4.16 -55.54 -8.99
C GLY A 21 5.08 -54.33 -9.05
N SER A 22 4.78 -53.30 -8.25
CA SER A 22 5.71 -52.59 -7.34
C SER A 22 5.09 -51.25 -6.94
N GLY A 23 4.94 -51.05 -5.63
CA GLY A 23 4.35 -49.84 -5.06
C GLY A 23 5.26 -48.62 -5.26
N LEU A 24 4.65 -47.51 -5.66
CA LEU A 24 5.21 -46.17 -5.56
C LEU A 24 4.05 -45.22 -5.26
N ILE A 25 4.25 -44.45 -4.20
CA ILE A 25 3.33 -43.47 -3.63
C ILE A 25 3.13 -42.35 -4.66
N LEU A 26 1.91 -42.17 -5.15
CA LEU A 26 1.52 -41.05 -6.00
C LEU A 26 1.33 -39.81 -5.11
N GLN A 27 2.32 -38.91 -5.12
CA GLN A 27 2.09 -37.49 -4.84
C GLN A 27 1.07 -36.98 -5.86
N ALA A 28 0.01 -36.35 -5.35
CA ALA A 28 -0.99 -35.68 -6.17
C ALA A 28 -0.35 -34.48 -6.87
N ASN A 29 -0.20 -34.58 -8.20
CA ASN A 29 0.05 -33.42 -9.05
C ASN A 29 -1.22 -32.57 -9.07
N PHE A 30 -1.26 -31.52 -8.23
CA PHE A 30 -2.16 -30.40 -8.44
C PHE A 30 -1.77 -29.72 -9.75
N VAL A 31 -2.69 -29.70 -10.71
CA VAL A 31 -2.59 -28.89 -11.91
C VAL A 31 -2.67 -27.44 -11.46
N HIS A 32 -1.53 -26.79 -11.23
CA HIS A 32 -1.47 -25.34 -11.16
C HIS A 32 -1.88 -24.83 -12.55
N SER A 33 -3.03 -24.15 -12.62
CA SER A 33 -3.27 -23.18 -13.67
C SER A 33 -2.05 -22.26 -13.69
N GLN A 34 -1.43 -22.02 -14.86
CA GLN A 34 -0.34 -21.04 -14.97
C GLN A 34 -0.94 -19.67 -14.64
N ARG A 35 -0.83 -19.25 -13.38
CA ARG A 35 -1.21 -17.91 -12.91
C ARG A 35 -0.36 -16.88 -13.65
N ARG A 36 -0.96 -15.76 -14.04
CA ARG A 36 -0.21 -14.66 -14.66
C ARG A 36 0.54 -13.90 -13.58
N GLU A 37 1.86 -14.02 -13.56
CA GLU A 37 2.71 -13.36 -12.57
C GLU A 37 2.76 -11.83 -12.80
N SER A 38 2.64 -11.07 -11.70
CA SER A 38 2.86 -9.62 -11.70
C SER A 38 4.25 -9.26 -12.18
N PHE A 39 4.42 -8.03 -12.69
CA PHE A 39 5.71 -7.50 -13.09
C PHE A 39 6.75 -7.52 -11.95
N LEU A 40 6.30 -7.53 -10.69
CA LEU A 40 7.18 -7.65 -9.52
C LEU A 40 7.95 -8.99 -9.47
N TYR A 41 7.40 -10.05 -10.07
CA TYR A 41 7.96 -11.40 -9.99
C TYR A 41 8.60 -11.87 -11.31
N ARG A 42 8.52 -11.06 -12.38
CA ARG A 42 9.14 -11.39 -13.68
C ARG A 42 10.66 -11.23 -13.61
N SER A 43 11.38 -12.19 -14.19
CA SER A 43 12.84 -12.16 -14.27
C SER A 43 13.32 -11.19 -15.36
N ASP A 44 14.49 -10.55 -15.17
CA ASP A 44 15.07 -9.70 -16.22
C ASP A 44 15.39 -10.51 -17.50
N SER A 45 15.60 -11.82 -17.39
CA SER A 45 15.81 -12.72 -18.53
C SER A 45 14.58 -12.93 -19.41
N ASP A 46 13.36 -12.68 -18.91
CA ASP A 46 12.12 -12.84 -19.69
C ASP A 46 11.99 -11.77 -20.79
N TYR A 47 12.73 -10.66 -20.69
CA TYR A 47 12.73 -9.56 -21.65
C TYR A 47 13.67 -9.79 -22.84
N ASP A 48 14.61 -10.75 -22.75
CA ASP A 48 15.63 -11.00 -23.77
C ASP A 48 15.20 -11.98 -24.88
N LEU A 49 13.91 -12.36 -24.93
CA LEU A 49 13.37 -13.22 -25.97
C LEU A 49 13.14 -12.47 -27.29
N SER A 50 14.24 -12.12 -27.97
CA SER A 50 14.24 -11.85 -29.40
C SER A 50 13.91 -13.14 -30.17
N PRO A 51 13.10 -13.10 -31.26
CA PRO A 51 12.67 -14.31 -31.96
C PRO A 51 13.83 -14.86 -32.81
N LYS A 52 14.68 -15.70 -32.23
CA LYS A 52 15.68 -16.48 -32.98
C LYS A 52 15.64 -17.95 -32.56
N SER A 53 15.30 -18.76 -33.56
CA SER A 53 15.40 -20.22 -33.71
C SER A 53 15.87 -21.04 -32.50
N MET A 54 14.99 -21.95 -32.07
CA MET A 54 15.31 -23.06 -31.16
C MET A 54 16.57 -23.81 -31.60
N SER A 55 17.63 -23.71 -30.80
CA SER A 55 18.79 -24.60 -30.89
C SER A 55 18.68 -25.66 -29.79
N ARG A 56 18.50 -26.91 -30.22
CA ARG A 56 18.60 -28.09 -29.37
C ARG A 56 20.08 -28.31 -29.04
N ASN A 57 20.46 -28.12 -27.78
CA ASN A 57 21.44 -28.91 -27.04
C ASN A 57 21.54 -28.38 -25.61
N SER A 58 20.78 -29.01 -24.71
CA SER A 58 20.82 -28.84 -23.26
C SER A 58 21.88 -29.77 -22.64
N SER A 59 22.76 -29.23 -21.80
CA SER A 59 23.54 -30.02 -20.85
C SER A 59 23.12 -29.70 -19.42
N ILE A 60 22.48 -30.69 -18.81
CA ILE A 60 22.37 -31.00 -17.38
C ILE A 60 23.56 -30.42 -16.58
N ALA A 61 23.32 -29.36 -15.79
CA ALA A 61 24.10 -28.96 -14.60
C ALA A 61 23.62 -27.60 -13.99
N SER A 62 22.31 -27.35 -13.88
CA SER A 62 21.80 -26.12 -13.24
C SER A 62 20.72 -26.33 -12.17
N ASP A 63 20.47 -27.57 -11.73
CA ASP A 63 19.43 -27.88 -10.72
C ASP A 63 19.85 -27.59 -9.26
N ILE A 64 20.61 -26.52 -9.01
CA ILE A 64 20.93 -26.00 -7.65
C ILE A 64 20.68 -24.48 -7.56
N HIS A 65 19.72 -23.96 -8.32
CA HIS A 65 19.07 -22.69 -8.00
C HIS A 65 17.61 -23.00 -7.71
N GLY A 66 17.32 -23.25 -6.43
CA GLY A 66 15.93 -23.23 -5.97
C GLY A 66 15.43 -21.79 -6.13
N ASP A 67 14.43 -21.60 -6.98
CA ASP A 67 13.49 -20.47 -7.02
C ASP A 67 14.00 -19.19 -6.31
N ASP A 68 14.80 -18.38 -7.02
CA ASP A 68 15.19 -17.03 -6.59
C ASP A 68 13.98 -16.08 -6.71
N LEU A 69 12.99 -16.29 -5.84
CA LEU A 69 11.75 -15.52 -5.68
C LEU A 69 11.91 -14.40 -4.64
N ILE A 70 13.07 -13.74 -4.63
CA ILE A 70 13.37 -12.65 -3.68
C ILE A 70 13.45 -11.32 -4.46
N VAL A 71 12.50 -10.41 -4.22
CA VAL A 71 12.26 -9.24 -5.08
C VAL A 71 12.91 -7.97 -4.51
N THR A 72 12.97 -7.80 -3.19
CA THR A 72 13.57 -6.57 -2.63
C THR A 72 15.11 -6.59 -2.75
N PRO A 73 15.76 -5.44 -3.08
CA PRO A 73 17.22 -5.39 -3.23
C PRO A 73 17.94 -5.85 -1.96
N PHE A 74 17.41 -5.47 -0.80
CA PHE A 74 18.02 -5.80 0.48
C PHE A 74 18.01 -7.31 0.74
N ALA A 75 16.89 -7.99 0.50
CA ALA A 75 16.80 -9.43 0.68
C ALA A 75 17.70 -10.19 -0.32
N GLN A 76 17.87 -9.68 -1.55
CA GLN A 76 18.83 -10.23 -2.52
C GLN A 76 20.28 -10.12 -2.04
N VAL A 77 20.67 -8.96 -1.48
CA VAL A 77 21.99 -8.75 -0.87
C VAL A 77 22.18 -9.68 0.32
N LEU A 78 21.19 -9.80 1.20
CA LEU A 78 21.24 -10.67 2.37
C LEU A 78 21.41 -12.15 1.98
N ALA A 79 20.65 -12.63 1.00
CA ALA A 79 20.77 -13.99 0.47
C ALA A 79 22.15 -14.25 -0.16
N SER A 80 22.68 -13.26 -0.90
CA SER A 80 24.03 -13.32 -1.48
C SER A 80 25.10 -13.40 -0.39
N LEU A 81 25.00 -12.58 0.67
CA LEU A 81 25.93 -12.60 1.79
C LEU A 81 25.86 -13.92 2.58
N ARG A 82 24.66 -14.50 2.77
CA ARG A 82 24.51 -15.85 3.36
C ARG A 82 25.18 -16.93 2.50
N THR A 83 25.10 -16.80 1.17
CA THR A 83 25.79 -17.71 0.23
C THR A 83 27.32 -17.55 0.34
N VAL A 84 27.81 -16.31 0.42
CA VAL A 84 29.23 -16.02 0.67
C VAL A 84 29.68 -16.64 1.99
N ARG A 85 28.91 -16.48 3.07
CA ARG A 85 29.17 -17.08 4.39
C ARG A 85 29.26 -18.60 4.31
N ASN A 86 28.32 -19.26 3.63
CA ASN A 86 28.33 -20.71 3.45
C ASN A 86 29.54 -21.19 2.65
N ASN A 87 29.89 -20.48 1.58
CA ASN A 87 31.09 -20.79 0.78
C ASN A 87 32.37 -20.54 1.57
N PHE A 88 32.42 -19.47 2.37
CA PHE A 88 33.55 -19.17 3.26
C PHE A 88 33.74 -20.29 4.30
N ALA A 89 32.64 -20.80 4.89
CA ALA A 89 32.69 -21.93 5.83
C ALA A 89 33.24 -23.21 5.16
N ALA A 90 32.84 -23.48 3.92
CA ALA A 90 33.35 -24.60 3.14
C ALA A 90 34.84 -24.46 2.79
N LEU A 91 35.29 -23.25 2.41
CA LEU A 91 36.68 -22.97 2.06
C LEU A 91 37.64 -22.99 3.26
N THR A 92 37.13 -22.68 4.46
CA THR A 92 37.91 -22.61 5.71
C THR A 92 37.84 -23.87 6.56
N ASN A 93 37.15 -24.93 6.08
CA ASN A 93 36.89 -26.17 6.83
C ASN A 93 36.22 -25.95 8.20
N LEU A 94 35.43 -24.89 8.35
CA LEU A 94 34.73 -24.55 9.59
C LEU A 94 33.36 -25.26 9.74
N GLN A 95 32.95 -26.10 8.78
CA GLN A 95 31.73 -26.90 8.90
C GLN A 95 31.75 -27.82 10.13
N ASP A 96 30.68 -27.72 10.94
CA ASP A 96 30.38 -28.45 12.17
C ASP A 96 31.27 -29.69 12.45
N ARG A 97 32.29 -29.50 13.29
CA ARG A 97 32.86 -30.59 14.08
C ARG A 97 31.88 -30.96 15.20
N ALA A 98 30.80 -31.64 14.86
CA ALA A 98 29.99 -32.34 15.86
C ALA A 98 30.89 -33.31 16.66
N PRO A 99 30.74 -33.42 17.99
CA PRO A 99 31.60 -34.27 18.82
C PRO A 99 31.22 -35.74 18.62
N SER A 100 31.71 -36.35 17.55
CA SER A 100 31.59 -37.80 17.37
C SER A 100 32.44 -38.52 18.42
N LYS A 101 31.75 -39.24 19.31
CA LYS A 101 32.35 -40.11 20.33
C LYS A 101 33.30 -41.11 19.65
N ARG A 102 34.54 -41.15 20.16
CA ARG A 102 35.62 -42.08 19.80
C ARG A 102 35.18 -43.55 19.71
N SER A 103 35.81 -44.26 18.78
CA SER A 103 36.46 -45.56 19.05
C SER A 103 37.65 -45.79 18.09
N PRO A 104 38.68 -46.57 18.47
CA PRO A 104 40.04 -46.44 17.92
C PRO A 104 40.48 -47.61 17.03
N MET A 105 41.34 -47.33 16.03
CA MET A 105 42.54 -48.10 15.63
C MET A 105 42.91 -47.82 14.17
N CYS A 106 44.05 -47.18 13.92
CA CYS A 106 45.29 -47.84 13.52
C CYS A 106 46.33 -46.76 13.16
N SER A 107 47.56 -47.00 13.61
CA SER A 107 48.73 -46.13 13.59
C SER A 107 49.26 -45.80 12.19
N GLN A 108 49.69 -44.54 11.98
CA GLN A 108 50.99 -44.25 11.36
C GLN A 108 51.46 -42.82 11.68
N PRO A 109 52.76 -42.59 11.98
CA PRO A 109 53.28 -41.27 12.37
C PRO A 109 53.96 -40.56 11.19
N SER A 110 53.88 -39.23 11.10
CA SER A 110 54.91 -38.42 10.44
C SER A 110 54.67 -36.90 10.56
N ILE A 111 55.48 -36.28 11.43
CA ILE A 111 56.21 -35.02 11.22
C ILE A 111 55.41 -33.70 11.17
N ASN A 112 55.42 -33.04 12.33
CA ASN A 112 55.21 -31.59 12.52
C ASN A 112 56.20 -30.78 11.68
N LYS A 113 55.69 -29.94 10.76
CA LYS A 113 56.36 -28.72 10.27
C LYS A 113 55.38 -27.81 9.48
N ALA A 114 54.26 -27.43 10.09
CA ALA A 114 53.38 -26.35 9.58
C ALA A 114 52.47 -25.71 10.65
N THR A 115 52.64 -26.05 11.93
CA THR A 115 51.58 -25.89 12.94
C THR A 115 51.30 -24.43 13.35
N ILE A 116 52.29 -23.53 13.26
CA ILE A 116 52.13 -22.13 13.73
C ILE A 116 51.38 -21.26 12.70
N THR A 117 51.50 -21.56 11.40
CA THR A 117 50.78 -20.86 10.32
C THR A 117 49.35 -21.35 10.15
N GLU A 118 49.11 -22.64 10.39
CA GLU A 118 47.77 -23.24 10.26
C GLU A 118 46.87 -22.86 11.44
N GLU A 119 47.41 -22.79 12.67
CA GLU A 119 46.69 -22.29 13.84
C GLU A 119 46.34 -20.80 13.72
N ALA A 120 47.26 -19.97 13.23
CA ALA A 120 47.00 -18.55 12.97
C ALA A 120 45.96 -18.35 11.86
N TYR A 121 46.02 -19.15 10.79
CA TYR A 121 45.02 -19.16 9.72
C TYR A 121 43.64 -19.58 10.23
N GLN A 122 43.57 -20.67 11.03
CA GLN A 122 42.31 -21.15 11.58
C GLN A 122 41.69 -20.16 12.57
N LYS A 123 42.53 -19.49 13.37
CA LYS A 123 42.10 -18.45 14.29
C LYS A 123 41.51 -17.26 13.53
N LEU A 124 42.22 -16.77 12.50
CA LEU A 124 41.75 -15.67 11.67
C LEU A 124 40.44 -16.04 10.96
N ALA A 125 40.35 -17.24 10.38
CA ALA A 125 39.13 -17.71 9.74
C ALA A 125 37.93 -17.78 10.70
N SER A 126 38.15 -18.19 11.96
CA SER A 126 37.11 -18.23 12.98
C SER A 126 36.68 -16.82 13.41
N GLU A 127 37.63 -15.93 13.66
CA GLU A 127 37.35 -14.52 14.02
C GLU A 127 36.58 -13.82 12.89
N THR A 128 36.97 -14.03 11.63
CA THR A 128 36.25 -13.47 10.46
C THR A 128 34.85 -14.08 10.30
N MET A 129 34.66 -15.36 10.63
CA MET A 129 33.33 -15.99 10.58
C MET A 129 32.40 -15.40 11.64
N GLU A 130 32.89 -15.20 12.86
CA GLU A 130 32.12 -14.58 13.95
C GLU A 130 31.74 -13.12 13.61
N GLU A 131 32.65 -12.35 13.04
CA GLU A 131 32.35 -11.00 12.56
C GLU A 131 31.33 -10.99 11.42
N LEU A 132 31.43 -11.92 10.46
CA LEU A 132 30.47 -12.04 9.37
C LEU A 132 29.08 -12.46 9.88
N ASP A 133 29.00 -13.42 10.80
CA ASP A 133 27.75 -13.85 11.42
C ASP A 133 27.12 -12.70 12.24
N TRP A 134 27.94 -11.92 12.96
CA TRP A 134 27.48 -10.71 13.65
C TRP A 134 26.98 -9.64 12.67
N CYS A 135 27.69 -9.38 11.58
CA CYS A 135 27.25 -8.42 10.56
C CYS A 135 25.95 -8.84 9.88
N LEU A 136 25.77 -10.13 9.60
CA LEU A 136 24.52 -10.69 9.07
C LEU A 136 23.37 -10.51 10.06
N ASP A 137 23.58 -10.79 11.35
CA ASP A 137 22.59 -10.55 12.40
C ASP A 137 22.22 -9.06 12.49
N GLN A 138 23.21 -8.17 12.48
CA GLN A 138 22.96 -6.72 12.45
C GLN A 138 22.17 -6.30 11.20
N LEU A 139 22.52 -6.80 10.01
CA LEU A 139 21.78 -6.51 8.78
C LEU A 139 20.33 -7.02 8.85
N GLU A 140 20.09 -8.21 9.40
CA GLU A 140 18.74 -8.73 9.62
C GLU A 140 17.92 -7.84 10.57
N THR A 141 18.56 -7.27 11.61
CA THR A 141 17.88 -6.29 12.50
C THR A 141 17.63 -4.94 11.82
N LEU A 142 18.38 -4.58 10.77
CA LEU A 142 18.18 -3.37 9.98
C LEU A 142 17.08 -3.51 8.92
N GLN A 143 16.64 -4.73 8.62
CA GLN A 143 15.67 -5.04 7.57
C GLN A 143 14.31 -4.35 7.73
N THR A 144 13.96 -3.97 8.95
CA THR A 144 12.68 -3.32 9.30
C THR A 144 12.72 -1.79 9.22
N ARG A 145 13.86 -1.20 8.82
CA ARG A 145 14.02 0.26 8.76
C ARG A 145 13.54 0.84 7.43
N HIS A 146 13.07 2.08 7.49
CA HIS A 146 12.63 2.88 6.34
C HIS A 146 13.61 2.85 5.15
N SER A 147 14.92 2.80 5.41
CA SER A 147 15.95 2.72 4.36
C SER A 147 15.84 1.48 3.47
N VAL A 148 15.37 0.35 4.00
CA VAL A 148 15.21 -0.90 3.24
C VAL A 148 13.99 -0.84 2.32
N SER A 149 12.87 -0.33 2.84
CA SER A 149 11.69 -0.04 2.05
C SER A 149 11.97 0.98 0.95
N GLU A 150 12.75 2.02 1.24
CA GLU A 150 13.13 3.03 0.25
C GLU A 150 13.95 2.44 -0.90
N MET A 151 14.89 1.54 -0.62
CA MET A 151 15.61 0.78 -1.66
C MET A 151 14.65 -0.05 -2.52
N ALA A 152 13.69 -0.74 -1.90
CA ALA A 152 12.68 -1.52 -2.60
C ALA A 152 11.75 -0.65 -3.45
N SER A 153 11.23 0.44 -2.90
CA SER A 153 10.40 1.43 -3.58
C SER A 153 11.12 2.01 -4.80
N ASN A 154 12.38 2.42 -4.65
CA ASN A 154 13.17 2.93 -5.78
C ASN A 154 13.37 1.88 -6.87
N LYS A 155 13.61 0.61 -6.51
CA LYS A 155 13.65 -0.49 -7.49
C LYS A 155 12.29 -0.68 -8.17
N PHE A 156 11.19 -0.67 -7.42
CA PHE A 156 9.84 -0.89 -7.97
C PHE A 156 9.42 0.25 -8.90
N LYS A 157 9.72 1.51 -8.54
CA LYS A 157 9.52 2.68 -9.40
C LYS A 157 10.32 2.55 -10.71
N ARG A 158 11.58 2.10 -10.66
CA ARG A 158 12.40 1.85 -11.86
C ARG A 158 11.82 0.72 -12.73
N MET A 159 11.41 -0.40 -12.11
CA MET A 159 10.77 -1.52 -12.82
C MET A 159 9.45 -1.10 -13.48
N LEU A 160 8.61 -0.38 -12.74
CA LEU A 160 7.35 0.16 -13.25
C LEU A 160 7.61 1.13 -14.41
N ASN A 161 8.54 2.07 -14.29
CA ASN A 161 8.88 3.00 -15.37
C ASN A 161 9.31 2.27 -16.65
N ARG A 162 10.06 1.15 -16.54
CA ARG A 162 10.43 0.30 -17.69
C ARG A 162 9.18 -0.30 -18.36
N GLU A 163 8.29 -0.88 -17.57
CA GLU A 163 7.03 -1.46 -18.03
C GLU A 163 6.09 -0.41 -18.65
N LEU A 164 5.97 0.76 -18.02
CA LEU A 164 5.17 1.89 -18.51
C LEU A 164 5.74 2.50 -19.80
N THR A 165 7.07 2.53 -19.97
CA THR A 165 7.71 2.95 -21.22
C THR A 165 7.38 1.98 -22.34
N HIS A 166 7.49 0.67 -22.09
CA HIS A 166 7.11 -0.34 -23.07
C HIS A 166 5.62 -0.25 -23.44
N LEU A 167 4.73 -0.11 -22.45
CA LEU A 167 3.29 0.07 -22.68
C LEU A 167 2.98 1.33 -23.51
N SER A 168 3.69 2.42 -23.26
CA SER A 168 3.56 3.69 -23.96
C SER A 168 3.89 3.55 -25.45
N GLU A 169 4.92 2.77 -25.77
CA GLU A 169 5.36 2.52 -27.16
C GLU A 169 4.40 1.58 -27.93
N MET A 170 3.65 0.73 -27.24
CA MET A 170 2.76 -0.26 -27.88
C MET A 170 1.53 0.36 -28.55
N SER A 171 0.96 1.43 -27.99
CA SER A 171 -0.25 2.06 -28.55
C SER A 171 -0.55 3.42 -27.93
N ARG A 172 -1.32 4.27 -28.63
CA ARG A 172 -1.83 5.54 -28.08
C ARG A 172 -2.62 5.37 -26.78
N SER A 173 -3.46 4.33 -26.69
CA SER A 173 -4.15 3.98 -25.45
C SER A 173 -3.20 3.56 -24.34
N GLY A 174 -2.12 2.83 -24.68
CA GLY A 174 -1.09 2.44 -23.72
C GLY A 174 -0.31 3.64 -23.20
N ASN A 175 -0.04 4.62 -24.06
CA ASN A 175 0.55 5.90 -23.67
C ASN A 175 -0.34 6.67 -22.68
N GLN A 176 -1.65 6.78 -22.92
CA GLN A 176 -2.58 7.44 -21.98
C GLN A 176 -2.64 6.75 -20.61
N VAL A 177 -2.65 5.41 -20.60
CA VAL A 177 -2.63 4.62 -19.35
C VAL A 177 -1.31 4.83 -18.61
N SER A 178 -0.19 4.83 -19.35
CA SER A 178 1.15 5.03 -18.80
C SER A 178 1.30 6.41 -18.15
N GLU A 179 0.82 7.45 -18.82
CA GLU A 179 0.84 8.82 -18.31
C GLU A 179 -0.06 8.99 -17.07
N TYR A 180 -1.26 8.41 -17.09
CA TYR A 180 -2.15 8.38 -15.93
C TYR A 180 -1.50 7.72 -14.72
N ILE A 181 -0.89 6.53 -14.90
CA ILE A 181 -0.25 5.80 -13.82
C ILE A 181 0.92 6.61 -13.24
N SER A 182 1.75 7.18 -14.11
CA SER A 182 2.89 7.98 -13.68
C SER A 182 2.50 9.25 -12.92
N ASN A 183 1.45 9.94 -13.35
CA ASN A 183 1.00 11.16 -12.69
C ASN A 183 0.24 10.91 -11.38
N THR A 184 -0.32 9.71 -11.20
CA THR A 184 -1.20 9.39 -10.06
C THR A 184 -0.50 8.56 -8.98
N PHE A 185 0.35 7.60 -9.36
CA PHE A 185 0.93 6.59 -8.44
C PHE A 185 2.44 6.71 -8.23
N LEU A 186 3.11 7.64 -8.92
CA LEU A 186 4.52 7.94 -8.70
C LEU A 186 4.67 9.32 -8.09
N ASP A 187 5.44 9.38 -7.00
CA ASP A 187 5.82 10.63 -6.36
C ASP A 187 6.69 11.46 -7.33
N LYS A 188 6.20 12.62 -7.74
CA LYS A 188 6.98 13.61 -8.48
C LYS A 188 7.48 14.64 -7.49
N GLN A 189 8.79 14.63 -7.22
CA GLN A 189 9.45 15.74 -6.53
C GLN A 189 9.24 17.01 -7.38
N HIS A 190 8.27 17.85 -7.01
CA HIS A 190 8.11 19.15 -7.63
C HIS A 190 9.22 20.06 -7.11
N GLU A 191 10.09 20.53 -8.01
CA GLU A 191 10.79 21.78 -7.75
C GLU A 191 9.73 22.87 -7.56
N VAL A 192 9.81 23.60 -6.45
CA VAL A 192 8.86 24.65 -6.10
C VAL A 192 9.05 25.82 -7.09
N GLU A 193 8.40 25.75 -8.24
CA GLU A 193 8.32 26.88 -9.15
C GLU A 193 7.41 27.95 -8.54
N ILE A 194 8.01 29.06 -8.09
CA ILE A 194 7.28 30.21 -7.57
C ILE A 194 6.46 30.82 -8.73
N PRO A 195 5.11 30.78 -8.70
CA PRO A 195 4.33 31.36 -9.77
C PRO A 195 4.48 32.89 -9.77
N SER A 196 4.68 33.47 -10.95
CA SER A 196 4.69 34.93 -11.12
C SER A 196 3.29 35.51 -10.86
N PRO A 197 3.17 36.67 -10.18
CA PRO A 197 1.88 37.18 -9.72
C PRO A 197 1.05 37.64 -10.92
N THR A 198 -0.01 36.90 -11.24
CA THR A 198 -1.02 37.35 -12.21
C THR A 198 -1.94 38.38 -11.56
N GLN A 199 -1.88 39.62 -12.08
CA GLN A 199 -2.80 40.68 -11.70
C GLN A 199 -4.19 40.44 -12.30
N LYS A 200 -5.15 40.06 -11.45
CA LYS A 200 -6.51 40.63 -11.31
C LYS A 200 -7.51 39.54 -10.93
N GLU A 201 -7.93 39.54 -9.66
CA GLU A 201 -9.35 39.42 -9.33
C GLU A 201 -9.65 40.20 -8.05
N LYS A 202 -10.66 41.07 -8.10
CA LYS A 202 -11.07 41.96 -7.03
C LYS A 202 -12.10 41.28 -6.13
N GLU A 203 -11.89 41.47 -4.83
CA GLU A 203 -12.87 41.42 -3.73
C GLU A 203 -13.64 40.09 -3.51
N LYS A 204 -13.04 39.20 -2.71
CA LYS A 204 -13.81 38.34 -1.78
C LYS A 204 -13.31 38.51 -0.36
N LYS A 205 -14.27 38.55 0.58
CA LYS A 205 -14.09 38.83 2.02
C LYS A 205 -12.95 37.99 2.61
N LYS A 206 -11.95 38.65 3.19
CA LYS A 206 -10.91 38.03 4.03
C LYS A 206 -11.57 37.24 5.16
N ARG A 207 -11.67 35.92 5.00
CA ARG A 207 -11.88 34.98 6.11
C ARG A 207 -10.50 34.52 6.58
N PRO A 208 -10.29 34.33 7.89
CA PRO A 208 -9.01 33.84 8.38
C PRO A 208 -8.77 32.41 7.85
N MET A 209 -7.53 32.10 7.41
CA MET A 209 -7.14 30.77 6.91
C MET A 209 -7.27 29.65 7.95
N SER A 210 -7.65 29.97 9.20
CA SER A 210 -7.88 29.00 10.28
C SER A 210 -9.29 28.38 10.29
N GLN A 211 -10.17 28.76 9.37
CA GLN A 211 -11.49 28.16 9.22
C GLN A 211 -11.50 27.18 8.05
N ILE A 212 -11.67 25.89 8.34
CA ILE A 212 -11.93 24.86 7.33
C ILE A 212 -13.19 25.27 6.57
N SER A 213 -13.03 25.71 5.32
CA SER A 213 -14.15 26.03 4.45
C SER A 213 -14.81 24.71 4.03
N GLY A 214 -16.10 24.54 4.26
CA GLY A 214 -16.82 23.31 3.88
C GLY A 214 -17.65 22.70 5.01
N VAL A 215 -17.36 23.01 6.28
CA VAL A 215 -18.17 22.51 7.41
C VAL A 215 -19.56 23.15 7.38
N LYS A 216 -20.55 22.40 6.90
CA LYS A 216 -21.96 22.80 6.87
C LYS A 216 -22.51 22.71 8.30
N LYS A 217 -23.34 23.68 8.67
CA LYS A 217 -24.02 23.69 9.98
C LYS A 217 -24.94 22.47 10.08
N LEU A 218 -24.96 21.83 11.26
CA LEU A 218 -25.79 20.66 11.59
C LEU A 218 -27.19 20.76 10.97
N MET A 219 -27.53 19.84 10.07
CA MET A 219 -28.83 19.83 9.37
C MET A 219 -29.91 19.04 10.14
N HIS A 220 -29.50 18.20 11.09
CA HIS A 220 -30.39 17.35 11.89
C HIS A 220 -30.43 17.85 13.33
N SER A 221 -31.60 18.24 13.83
CA SER A 221 -31.75 18.64 15.24
C SER A 221 -31.58 17.42 16.15
N SER A 222 -30.72 17.55 17.16
CA SER A 222 -30.31 16.58 18.20
C SER A 222 -31.44 16.09 19.12
N SER A 223 -32.58 15.65 18.58
CA SER A 223 -33.72 15.17 19.36
C SER A 223 -34.10 13.73 18.99
N LEU A 224 -33.15 12.81 19.11
CA LEU A 224 -33.46 11.39 19.24
C LEU A 224 -33.35 11.05 20.73
N THR A 225 -34.49 11.01 21.43
CA THR A 225 -34.54 10.43 22.78
C THR A 225 -34.24 8.93 22.68
N ASN A 226 -33.46 8.37 23.62
CA ASN A 226 -32.99 6.97 23.64
C ASN A 226 -34.08 5.89 23.34
N SER A 227 -35.36 6.20 23.47
CA SER A 227 -36.49 5.28 23.20
C SER A 227 -36.89 5.15 21.72
N SER A 228 -36.28 5.90 20.77
CA SER A 228 -36.73 5.92 19.37
C SER A 228 -35.62 5.77 18.32
N ILE A 229 -34.46 5.20 18.66
CA ILE A 229 -33.36 5.02 17.71
C ILE A 229 -33.71 3.86 16.76
N PRO A 230 -33.74 4.09 15.43
CA PRO A 230 -34.01 3.02 14.46
C PRO A 230 -32.98 1.90 14.54
N ARG A 231 -33.38 0.67 14.21
CA ARG A 231 -32.52 -0.53 14.30
C ARG A 231 -31.18 -0.38 13.61
N PHE A 232 -31.14 0.30 12.46
CA PHE A 232 -29.94 0.50 11.65
C PHE A 232 -29.43 1.95 11.68
N GLY A 233 -29.82 2.73 12.69
CA GLY A 233 -29.42 4.14 12.82
C GLY A 233 -30.17 5.12 11.92
N VAL A 234 -30.86 4.62 10.88
CA VAL A 234 -31.64 5.42 9.92
C VAL A 234 -33.10 4.97 9.88
N LYS A 235 -34.01 5.90 9.62
CA LYS A 235 -35.43 5.59 9.39
C LYS A 235 -35.62 5.19 7.94
N THR A 236 -36.19 4.01 7.69
CA THR A 236 -36.55 3.54 6.36
C THR A 236 -37.82 2.70 6.42
N ASP A 237 -38.67 2.79 5.40
CA ASP A 237 -39.86 1.95 5.25
C ASP A 237 -39.51 0.53 4.75
N GLN A 238 -38.24 0.28 4.40
CA GLN A 238 -37.74 -0.99 3.84
C GLN A 238 -36.79 -1.72 4.80
N GLU A 239 -37.01 -1.56 6.11
CA GLU A 239 -36.13 -2.07 7.17
C GLU A 239 -35.87 -3.59 7.08
N ASP A 240 -36.88 -4.40 6.77
CA ASP A 240 -36.74 -5.87 6.65
C ASP A 240 -35.86 -6.28 5.47
N VAL A 241 -35.95 -5.56 4.35
CA VAL A 241 -35.14 -5.82 3.15
C VAL A 241 -33.71 -5.37 3.40
N LEU A 242 -33.53 -4.22 4.07
CA LEU A 242 -32.21 -3.74 4.49
C LEU A 242 -31.54 -4.73 5.45
N ALA A 243 -32.29 -5.27 6.41
CA ALA A 243 -31.80 -6.29 7.33
C ALA A 243 -31.25 -7.52 6.59
N LYS A 244 -31.93 -7.94 5.53
CA LYS A 244 -31.53 -9.08 4.71
C LYS A 244 -30.24 -8.81 3.94
N GLU A 245 -30.09 -7.64 3.34
CA GLU A 245 -28.83 -7.27 2.67
C GLU A 245 -27.66 -7.21 3.67
N LEU A 246 -27.90 -6.74 4.90
CA LEU A 246 -26.89 -6.65 5.96
C LEU A 246 -26.49 -8.01 6.55
N GLU A 247 -27.16 -9.12 6.22
CA GLU A 247 -26.67 -10.47 6.54
C GLU A 247 -25.32 -10.77 5.86
N ASP A 248 -25.03 -10.07 4.75
CA ASP A 248 -23.78 -10.18 4.01
C ASP A 248 -22.71 -9.18 4.49
N LEU A 249 -22.90 -8.50 5.63
CA LEU A 249 -21.96 -7.51 6.17
C LEU A 249 -20.52 -8.04 6.30
N ASN A 250 -20.39 -9.31 6.68
CA ASN A 250 -19.09 -9.96 6.91
C ASN A 250 -18.53 -10.63 5.64
N LYS A 251 -19.14 -10.41 4.47
CA LYS A 251 -18.75 -11.04 3.20
C LYS A 251 -18.19 -10.03 2.21
N TRP A 252 -17.21 -10.47 1.42
CA TRP A 252 -16.76 -9.71 0.26
C TRP A 252 -17.87 -9.64 -0.80
N GLY A 253 -18.11 -8.46 -1.37
CA GLY A 253 -19.13 -8.27 -2.41
C GLY A 253 -20.55 -7.97 -1.88
N LEU A 254 -20.67 -7.42 -0.67
CA LEU A 254 -21.91 -6.80 -0.18
C LEU A 254 -22.47 -5.83 -1.23
N GLN A 255 -23.79 -5.86 -1.43
CA GLN A 255 -24.47 -4.98 -2.40
C GLN A 255 -24.60 -3.54 -1.88
N VAL A 256 -23.48 -2.82 -1.77
CA VAL A 256 -23.43 -1.46 -1.19
C VAL A 256 -24.36 -0.45 -1.88
N PHE A 257 -24.53 -0.55 -3.20
CA PHE A 257 -25.50 0.28 -3.93
C PHE A 257 -26.94 -0.01 -3.52
N ARG A 258 -27.27 -1.29 -3.26
CA ARG A 258 -28.59 -1.68 -2.77
C ARG A 258 -28.81 -1.20 -1.34
N VAL A 259 -27.80 -1.28 -0.48
CA VAL A 259 -27.82 -0.69 0.87
C VAL A 259 -28.10 0.82 0.79
N ALA A 260 -27.48 1.53 -0.15
CA ALA A 260 -27.73 2.96 -0.36
C ALA A 260 -29.20 3.25 -0.73
N GLU A 261 -29.78 2.49 -1.66
CA GLU A 261 -31.20 2.63 -2.03
C GLU A 261 -32.14 2.38 -0.85
N LEU A 262 -31.95 1.27 -0.14
CA LEU A 262 -32.82 0.82 0.95
C LEU A 262 -32.72 1.73 2.20
N SER A 263 -31.60 2.41 2.39
CA SER A 263 -31.34 3.31 3.52
C SER A 263 -31.76 4.76 3.28
N GLY A 264 -32.29 5.09 2.10
CA GLY A 264 -32.60 6.48 1.74
C GLY A 264 -31.35 7.30 1.45
N ASN A 265 -30.39 6.71 0.74
CA ASN A 265 -29.06 7.24 0.44
C ASN A 265 -28.23 7.54 1.70
N ARG A 266 -28.29 6.64 2.68
CA ARG A 266 -27.50 6.68 3.93
C ARG A 266 -26.64 5.42 4.16
N PRO A 267 -25.94 4.91 3.13
CA PRO A 267 -25.17 3.67 3.26
C PRO A 267 -24.06 3.77 4.31
N LEU A 268 -23.37 4.91 4.43
CA LEU A 268 -22.24 5.07 5.35
C LEU A 268 -22.74 5.00 6.80
N THR A 269 -23.82 5.72 7.12
CA THR A 269 -24.41 5.66 8.47
C THR A 269 -24.85 4.25 8.84
N VAL A 270 -25.54 3.55 7.93
CA VAL A 270 -26.05 2.19 8.17
C VAL A 270 -24.92 1.18 8.36
N ILE A 271 -23.94 1.18 7.46
CA ILE A 271 -22.82 0.23 7.48
C ILE A 271 -21.96 0.46 8.74
N MET A 272 -21.60 1.72 9.04
CA MET A 272 -20.84 2.05 10.24
C MET A 272 -21.57 1.66 11.52
N HIS A 273 -22.86 2.02 11.64
CA HIS A 273 -23.65 1.65 12.81
C HIS A 273 -23.71 0.13 13.00
N THR A 274 -23.93 -0.63 11.93
CA THR A 274 -24.01 -2.09 11.98
C THR A 274 -22.66 -2.72 12.34
N ILE A 275 -21.55 -2.23 11.78
CA ILE A 275 -20.20 -2.69 12.12
C ILE A 275 -19.86 -2.40 13.59
N PHE A 276 -20.24 -1.22 14.10
CA PHE A 276 -20.00 -0.85 15.50
C PHE A 276 -20.77 -1.74 16.48
N GLN A 277 -21.95 -2.24 16.07
CA GLN A 277 -22.70 -3.24 16.83
C GLN A 277 -22.06 -4.64 16.71
N GLU A 278 -21.75 -5.09 15.49
CA GLU A 278 -21.17 -6.41 15.21
C GLU A 278 -19.85 -6.64 15.97
N ARG A 279 -19.02 -5.59 16.05
CA ARG A 279 -17.72 -5.63 16.74
C ARG A 279 -17.77 -5.17 18.22
N ASP A 280 -18.96 -4.94 18.78
CA ASP A 280 -19.18 -4.46 20.16
C ASP A 280 -18.42 -3.15 20.53
N LEU A 281 -18.06 -2.33 19.52
CA LEU A 281 -17.22 -1.13 19.69
C LEU A 281 -17.93 -0.05 20.51
N LEU A 282 -19.26 0.05 20.39
CA LEU A 282 -20.09 0.97 21.19
C LEU A 282 -19.89 0.74 22.68
N LYS A 283 -19.92 -0.52 23.12
CA LYS A 283 -19.79 -0.88 24.52
C LYS A 283 -18.34 -0.79 24.98
N THR A 284 -17.40 -1.31 24.19
CA THR A 284 -15.96 -1.29 24.48
C THR A 284 -15.46 0.14 24.73
N PHE A 285 -15.87 1.09 23.88
CA PHE A 285 -15.44 2.49 23.97
C PHE A 285 -16.47 3.43 24.60
N LYS A 286 -17.57 2.88 25.13
CA LYS A 286 -18.66 3.61 25.80
C LYS A 286 -19.20 4.76 24.95
N ILE A 287 -19.42 4.51 23.66
CA ILE A 287 -19.92 5.50 22.71
C ILE A 287 -21.45 5.54 22.82
N PRO A 288 -22.06 6.68 23.21
CA PRO A 288 -23.51 6.80 23.16
C PRO A 288 -24.00 6.64 21.72
N VAL A 289 -25.01 5.80 21.52
CA VAL A 289 -25.52 5.48 20.17
C VAL A 289 -26.08 6.71 19.47
N ASP A 290 -26.70 7.64 20.21
CA ASP A 290 -27.19 8.91 19.67
C ASP A 290 -26.04 9.82 19.22
N THR A 291 -24.93 9.88 19.97
CA THR A 291 -23.71 10.58 19.54
C THR A 291 -23.12 9.94 18.27
N LEU A 292 -23.08 8.60 18.19
CA LEU A 292 -22.61 7.90 17.00
C LEU A 292 -23.44 8.28 15.77
N ILE A 293 -24.77 8.14 15.84
CA ILE A 293 -25.65 8.45 14.71
C ILE A 293 -25.55 9.93 14.32
N THR A 294 -25.46 10.84 15.30
CA THR A 294 -25.32 12.28 15.02
C THR A 294 -24.01 12.57 14.30
N TYR A 295 -22.89 11.98 14.73
CA TYR A 295 -21.62 12.09 14.02
C TYR A 295 -21.68 11.49 12.61
N LEU A 296 -22.19 10.27 12.46
CA LEU A 296 -22.26 9.58 11.17
C LEU A 296 -23.14 10.30 10.15
N MET A 297 -24.31 10.79 10.57
CA MET A 297 -25.17 11.60 9.69
C MET A 297 -24.49 12.89 9.27
N THR A 298 -23.77 13.55 10.19
CA THR A 298 -23.02 14.76 9.89
C THR A 298 -21.87 14.47 8.94
N LEU A 299 -21.11 13.40 9.17
CA LEU A 299 -20.03 12.94 8.29
C LEU A 299 -20.56 12.66 6.88
N GLU A 300 -21.65 11.91 6.78
CA GLU A 300 -22.27 11.55 5.52
C GLU A 300 -22.83 12.77 4.75
N ASP A 301 -23.32 13.80 5.44
CA ASP A 301 -23.75 15.08 4.84
C ASP A 301 -22.58 15.92 4.26
N HIS A 302 -21.35 15.61 4.68
CA HIS A 302 -20.12 16.24 4.16
C HIS A 302 -19.52 15.49 2.97
N TYR A 303 -20.02 14.30 2.63
CA TYR A 303 -19.76 13.72 1.30
C TYR A 303 -20.67 14.37 0.25
N HIS A 304 -20.11 14.67 -0.92
CA HIS A 304 -20.80 15.46 -1.94
C HIS A 304 -21.66 14.54 -2.81
N ALA A 305 -22.99 14.70 -2.73
CA ALA A 305 -23.93 13.87 -3.51
C ALA A 305 -23.85 14.12 -5.02
N ASP A 306 -23.28 15.25 -5.44
CA ASP A 306 -23.02 15.57 -6.84
C ASP A 306 -21.69 14.98 -7.35
N VAL A 307 -20.82 14.45 -6.50
CA VAL A 307 -19.60 13.75 -6.90
C VAL A 307 -19.92 12.29 -7.20
N ALA A 308 -19.50 11.78 -8.37
CA ALA A 308 -20.01 10.51 -8.90
C ALA A 308 -19.41 9.26 -8.22
N TYR A 309 -18.12 9.31 -7.89
CA TYR A 309 -17.37 8.22 -7.27
C TYR A 309 -17.01 8.52 -5.82
N HIS A 310 -16.22 9.57 -5.53
CA HIS A 310 -15.74 9.89 -4.18
C HIS A 310 -16.84 10.52 -3.30
N ASN A 311 -17.87 9.73 -2.99
CA ASN A 311 -19.04 10.09 -2.20
C ASN A 311 -19.27 9.08 -1.06
N ASN A 312 -20.39 9.24 -0.33
CA ASN A 312 -20.71 8.41 0.83
C ASN A 312 -20.88 6.92 0.51
N ILE A 313 -21.25 6.55 -0.72
CA ILE A 313 -21.37 5.15 -1.13
C ILE A 313 -19.97 4.52 -1.18
N HIS A 314 -18.98 5.23 -1.74
CA HIS A 314 -17.60 4.77 -1.82
C HIS A 314 -17.00 4.63 -0.41
N ALA A 315 -17.16 5.65 0.44
CA ALA A 315 -16.72 5.57 1.83
C ALA A 315 -17.34 4.37 2.58
N ALA A 316 -18.61 4.06 2.33
CA ALA A 316 -19.26 2.91 2.94
C ALA A 316 -18.70 1.56 2.43
N ASP A 317 -18.34 1.48 1.14
CA ASP A 317 -17.71 0.29 0.55
C ASP A 317 -16.30 0.07 1.10
N VAL A 318 -15.49 1.13 1.25
CA VAL A 318 -14.15 1.05 1.85
C VAL A 318 -14.24 0.64 3.32
N VAL A 319 -15.15 1.24 4.10
CA VAL A 319 -15.42 0.84 5.50
C VAL A 319 -15.76 -0.64 5.61
N GLN A 320 -16.69 -1.13 4.78
CA GLN A 320 -17.12 -2.52 4.83
C GLN A 320 -16.01 -3.48 4.36
N SER A 321 -15.26 -3.10 3.33
CA SER A 321 -14.12 -3.85 2.83
C SER A 321 -13.02 -3.96 3.89
N THR A 322 -12.66 -2.86 4.56
CA THR A 322 -11.73 -2.86 5.71
C THR A 322 -12.26 -3.73 6.84
N HIS A 323 -13.57 -3.67 7.14
CA HIS A 323 -14.18 -4.55 8.13
C HIS A 323 -13.99 -6.03 7.79
N VAL A 324 -14.16 -6.44 6.54
CA VAL A 324 -13.93 -7.84 6.13
C VAL A 324 -12.45 -8.20 6.23
N LEU A 325 -11.54 -7.34 5.78
CA LEU A 325 -10.10 -7.59 5.84
C LEU A 325 -9.56 -7.70 7.28
N LEU A 326 -10.12 -6.93 8.23
CA LEU A 326 -9.80 -7.06 9.66
C LEU A 326 -10.23 -8.42 10.26
N SER A 327 -11.13 -9.14 9.60
CA SER A 327 -11.60 -10.48 10.00
C SER A 327 -10.85 -11.62 9.31
N THR A 328 -9.77 -11.32 8.58
CA THR A 328 -8.91 -12.32 7.94
C THR A 328 -8.31 -13.27 8.99
N PRO A 329 -8.45 -14.59 8.86
CA PRO A 329 -7.91 -15.56 9.83
C PRO A 329 -6.43 -15.38 10.17
N ALA A 330 -5.58 -15.07 9.19
CA ALA A 330 -4.16 -14.79 9.42
C ALA A 330 -3.89 -13.57 10.35
N LEU A 331 -4.89 -12.70 10.54
CA LEU A 331 -4.84 -11.50 11.37
C LEU A 331 -5.69 -11.63 12.65
N GLU A 332 -6.19 -12.83 12.95
CA GLU A 332 -7.01 -13.07 14.14
C GLU A 332 -6.25 -12.70 15.43
N ALA A 333 -6.90 -11.89 16.28
CA ALA A 333 -6.34 -11.38 17.54
C ALA A 333 -5.00 -10.63 17.42
N VAL A 334 -4.60 -10.23 16.21
CA VAL A 334 -3.41 -9.42 16.00
C VAL A 334 -3.67 -8.00 16.46
N PHE A 335 -4.76 -7.37 16.02
CA PHE A 335 -5.09 -5.98 16.32
C PHE A 335 -5.87 -5.78 17.62
N THR A 336 -5.56 -4.71 18.35
CA THR A 336 -6.33 -4.26 19.51
C THR A 336 -7.63 -3.61 19.05
N ASP A 337 -8.62 -3.54 19.95
CA ASP A 337 -9.89 -2.83 19.66
C ASP A 337 -9.67 -1.37 19.23
N LEU A 338 -8.61 -0.71 19.74
CA LEU A 338 -8.32 0.69 19.42
C LEU A 338 -7.76 0.84 17.99
N GLU A 339 -6.97 -0.12 17.53
CA GLU A 339 -6.48 -0.18 16.15
C GLU A 339 -7.61 -0.53 15.17
N ILE A 340 -8.49 -1.47 15.55
CA ILE A 340 -9.71 -1.79 14.80
C ILE A 340 -10.60 -0.55 14.65
N LEU A 341 -10.85 0.17 15.77
CA LEU A 341 -11.59 1.42 15.75
C LEU A 341 -10.93 2.47 14.85
N ALA A 342 -9.59 2.61 14.93
CA ALA A 342 -8.85 3.57 14.12
C ALA A 342 -8.93 3.25 12.63
N ALA A 343 -8.78 2.00 12.22
CA ALA A 343 -8.87 1.59 10.81
C ALA A 343 -10.27 1.83 10.25
N ILE A 344 -11.32 1.39 10.95
CA ILE A 344 -12.72 1.59 10.52
C ILE A 344 -13.06 3.09 10.45
N PHE A 345 -12.64 3.87 11.44
CA PHE A 345 -12.87 5.32 11.44
C PHE A 345 -12.09 6.02 10.33
N ALA A 346 -10.83 5.64 10.08
CA ALA A 346 -10.03 6.17 8.98
C ALA A 346 -10.71 5.92 7.64
N SER A 347 -11.14 4.68 7.37
CA SER A 347 -11.89 4.33 6.16
C SER A 347 -13.17 5.17 5.98
N ALA A 348 -13.87 5.50 7.07
CA ALA A 348 -15.10 6.29 6.99
C ALA A 348 -14.86 7.76 6.62
N ILE A 349 -13.72 8.33 7.01
CA ILE A 349 -13.40 9.74 6.78
C ILE A 349 -12.43 9.97 5.63
N HIS A 350 -11.86 8.93 5.02
CA HIS A 350 -10.69 9.06 4.15
C HIS A 350 -10.89 10.00 2.96
N ASP A 351 -12.14 10.20 2.51
CA ASP A 351 -12.52 11.04 1.37
C ASP A 351 -13.57 12.12 1.70
N VAL A 352 -13.80 12.41 2.99
CA VAL A 352 -14.85 13.35 3.37
C VAL A 352 -14.59 14.74 2.77
N ASP A 353 -15.62 15.36 2.19
CA ASP A 353 -15.53 16.67 1.50
C ASP A 353 -14.68 16.66 0.22
N HIS A 354 -14.48 15.49 -0.42
CA HIS A 354 -13.80 15.37 -1.72
C HIS A 354 -14.54 16.15 -2.84
N PRO A 355 -13.86 17.06 -3.57
CA PRO A 355 -14.50 17.98 -4.53
C PRO A 355 -14.67 17.39 -5.95
N GLY A 356 -14.40 16.10 -6.13
CA GLY A 356 -14.51 15.38 -7.40
C GLY A 356 -13.41 15.74 -8.42
N VAL A 357 -12.24 16.17 -7.94
CA VAL A 357 -11.06 16.50 -8.76
C VAL A 357 -9.79 16.11 -8.03
N SER A 358 -8.72 15.79 -8.77
CA SER A 358 -7.44 15.32 -8.21
C SER A 358 -6.63 16.42 -7.49
N ASN A 359 -5.67 15.99 -6.65
CA ASN A 359 -4.65 16.86 -6.06
C ASN A 359 -3.95 17.73 -7.13
N GLN A 360 -3.55 17.14 -8.26
CA GLN A 360 -2.89 17.89 -9.34
C GLN A 360 -3.78 18.98 -9.94
N PHE A 361 -5.09 18.74 -10.09
CA PHE A 361 -6.02 19.78 -10.54
C PHE A 361 -6.08 20.93 -9.53
N LEU A 362 -6.12 20.63 -8.23
CA LEU A 362 -6.14 21.64 -7.17
C LEU A 362 -4.87 22.50 -7.14
N ILE A 363 -3.71 21.88 -7.38
CA ILE A 363 -2.40 22.54 -7.47
C ILE A 363 -2.36 23.43 -8.72
N ASN A 364 -2.65 22.87 -9.90
CA ASN A 364 -2.61 23.60 -11.18
C ASN A 364 -3.57 24.80 -11.22
N THR A 365 -4.62 24.77 -10.40
CA THR A 365 -5.60 25.84 -10.31
C THR A 365 -5.38 26.81 -9.15
N ASN A 366 -4.28 26.66 -8.40
CA ASN A 366 -3.95 27.47 -7.22
C ASN A 366 -5.13 27.55 -6.22
N SER A 367 -5.78 26.42 -5.98
CA SER A 367 -6.95 26.36 -5.09
C SER A 367 -6.58 26.75 -3.66
N GLU A 368 -7.56 27.19 -2.87
CA GLU A 368 -7.33 27.51 -1.45
C GLU A 368 -6.81 26.30 -0.66
N LEU A 369 -7.24 25.07 -1.02
CA LEU A 369 -6.75 23.84 -0.40
C LEU A 369 -5.28 23.59 -0.72
N ALA A 370 -4.88 23.71 -1.99
CA ALA A 370 -3.50 23.52 -2.41
C ALA A 370 -2.55 24.50 -1.69
N LEU A 371 -2.96 25.77 -1.60
CA LEU A 371 -2.23 26.79 -0.85
C LEU A 371 -2.17 26.52 0.66
N MET A 372 -3.24 25.98 1.25
CA MET A 372 -3.31 25.66 2.68
C MET A 372 -2.40 24.48 3.04
N TYR A 373 -2.30 23.49 2.16
CA TYR A 373 -1.56 22.25 2.38
C TYR A 373 -0.22 22.18 1.64
N ASN A 374 0.21 23.29 1.03
CA ASN A 374 1.50 23.43 0.37
C ASN A 374 1.76 22.30 -0.64
N ASP A 375 0.76 22.04 -1.49
CA ASP A 375 0.79 21.08 -2.59
C ASP A 375 1.10 19.61 -2.20
N SER A 376 1.09 19.30 -0.90
CA SER A 376 1.49 17.99 -0.35
C SER A 376 0.29 17.26 0.24
N SER A 377 -0.12 16.16 -0.39
CA SER A 377 -1.28 15.34 0.04
C SER A 377 -2.49 16.23 0.40
N VAL A 378 -2.87 17.10 -0.54
CA VAL A 378 -3.76 18.24 -0.30
C VAL A 378 -5.14 17.76 0.16
N LEU A 379 -5.70 16.80 -0.55
CA LEU A 379 -7.00 16.20 -0.27
C LEU A 379 -6.97 15.37 1.01
N GLU A 380 -5.96 14.52 1.20
CA GLU A 380 -5.86 13.61 2.33
C GLU A 380 -5.72 14.38 3.66
N ASN A 381 -4.96 15.48 3.66
CA ASN A 381 -4.91 16.40 4.79
C ASN A 381 -6.26 17.10 5.05
N HIS A 382 -6.99 17.45 3.98
CA HIS A 382 -8.33 18.06 4.08
C HIS A 382 -9.34 17.08 4.69
N HIS A 383 -9.37 15.84 4.22
CA HIS A 383 -10.23 14.76 4.70
C HIS A 383 -10.04 14.54 6.21
N LEU A 384 -8.78 14.45 6.66
CA LEU A 384 -8.43 14.39 8.08
C LEU A 384 -8.91 15.62 8.86
N ALA A 385 -8.65 16.81 8.35
CA ALA A 385 -9.03 18.05 9.03
C ALA A 385 -10.54 18.14 9.22
N VAL A 386 -11.33 17.83 8.18
CA VAL A 386 -12.79 17.80 8.23
C VAL A 386 -13.27 16.71 9.19
N GLY A 387 -12.86 15.44 8.99
CA GLY A 387 -13.34 14.30 9.79
C GLY A 387 -13.12 14.49 11.29
N PHE A 388 -11.97 15.03 11.71
CA PHE A 388 -11.71 15.36 13.11
C PHE A 388 -12.41 16.64 13.57
N LYS A 389 -12.62 17.63 12.69
CA LYS A 389 -13.35 18.86 13.05
C LYS A 389 -14.81 18.57 13.36
N LEU A 390 -15.43 17.65 12.63
CA LEU A 390 -16.84 17.27 12.86
C LEU A 390 -17.11 16.69 14.26
N LEU A 391 -16.10 16.12 14.93
CA LEU A 391 -16.23 15.67 16.31
C LEU A 391 -16.52 16.82 17.31
N GLN A 392 -16.26 18.08 16.90
CA GLN A 392 -16.49 19.26 17.73
C GLN A 392 -17.91 19.85 17.55
N GLU A 393 -18.71 19.31 16.64
CA GLU A 393 -20.12 19.67 16.52
C GLU A 393 -20.93 19.14 17.73
N GLU A 394 -22.13 19.68 17.92
CA GLU A 394 -22.99 19.30 19.04
C GLU A 394 -23.37 17.81 19.00
N ASN A 395 -23.11 17.09 20.08
CA ASN A 395 -23.34 15.65 20.21
C ASN A 395 -22.60 14.80 19.13
N CYS A 396 -21.41 15.21 18.70
CA CYS A 396 -20.63 14.48 17.69
C CYS A 396 -19.31 13.85 18.20
N ASP A 397 -18.86 14.12 19.43
CA ASP A 397 -17.61 13.52 19.94
C ASP A 397 -17.81 12.04 20.34
N ILE A 398 -17.71 11.14 19.34
CA ILE A 398 -17.76 9.69 19.54
C ILE A 398 -16.55 9.15 20.34
N PHE A 399 -15.53 9.98 20.57
CA PHE A 399 -14.33 9.63 21.34
C PHE A 399 -14.30 10.30 22.73
N GLN A 400 -15.42 10.90 23.17
CA GLN A 400 -15.51 11.64 24.43
C GLN A 400 -15.11 10.81 25.65
N ASN A 401 -15.36 9.49 25.64
CA ASN A 401 -15.09 8.58 26.75
C ASN A 401 -13.75 7.84 26.66
N LEU A 402 -12.96 8.11 25.62
CA LEU A 402 -11.58 7.59 25.52
C LEU A 402 -10.65 8.37 26.45
N THR A 403 -9.68 7.67 27.05
CA THR A 403 -8.59 8.34 27.78
C THR A 403 -7.76 9.23 26.86
N LYS A 404 -7.05 10.21 27.42
CA LYS A 404 -6.15 11.10 26.64
C LYS A 404 -5.12 10.30 25.83
N LYS A 405 -4.53 9.25 26.42
CA LYS A 405 -3.56 8.38 25.74
C LYS A 405 -4.21 7.64 24.56
N GLN A 406 -5.40 7.07 24.75
CA GLN A 406 -6.14 6.42 23.66
C GLN A 406 -6.49 7.40 22.54
N ARG A 407 -6.95 8.62 22.85
CA ARG A 407 -7.24 9.65 21.84
C ARG A 407 -5.99 10.05 21.05
N GLN A 408 -4.83 10.18 21.72
CA GLN A 408 -3.56 10.48 21.06
C GLN A 408 -3.12 9.34 20.14
N SER A 409 -3.17 8.10 20.61
CA SER A 409 -2.82 6.91 19.81
C SER A 409 -3.77 6.74 18.62
N LEU A 410 -5.09 6.81 18.84
CA LEU A 410 -6.09 6.73 17.78
C LEU A 410 -5.89 7.84 16.75
N ARG A 411 -5.70 9.09 17.19
CA ARG A 411 -5.46 10.20 16.27
C ARG A 411 -4.21 9.98 15.42
N LYS A 412 -3.11 9.50 16.02
CA LYS A 412 -1.89 9.20 15.28
C LYS A 412 -2.13 8.13 14.22
N MET A 413 -2.75 7.01 14.59
CA MET A 413 -3.02 5.91 13.65
C MET A 413 -3.93 6.35 12.50
N VAL A 414 -5.02 7.07 12.79
CA VAL A 414 -5.93 7.56 11.76
C VAL A 414 -5.22 8.52 10.78
N ILE A 415 -4.36 9.42 11.29
CA ILE A 415 -3.55 10.30 10.43
C ILE A 415 -2.62 9.49 9.55
N ASP A 416 -1.88 8.54 10.14
CA ASP A 416 -0.95 7.68 9.42
C ASP A 416 -1.69 6.88 8.32
N ILE A 417 -2.91 6.40 8.58
CA ILE A 417 -3.73 5.61 7.64
C ILE A 417 -4.31 6.47 6.51
N VAL A 418 -4.94 7.61 6.79
CA VAL A 418 -5.56 8.43 5.74
C VAL A 418 -4.50 9.10 4.85
N LEU A 419 -3.34 9.52 5.39
CA LEU A 419 -2.27 10.02 4.53
C LEU A 419 -1.68 8.94 3.62
N ALA A 420 -1.82 7.66 3.98
CA ALA A 420 -1.40 6.55 3.14
C ALA A 420 -2.37 6.27 1.97
N THR A 421 -3.59 6.85 1.96
CA THR A 421 -4.50 6.73 0.80
C THR A 421 -4.14 7.71 -0.32
N ASP A 422 -3.15 8.60 -0.13
CA ASP A 422 -2.59 9.38 -1.24
C ASP A 422 -1.96 8.42 -2.25
N MET A 423 -2.56 8.36 -3.45
CA MET A 423 -2.17 7.42 -4.49
C MET A 423 -0.69 7.57 -4.91
N SER A 424 -0.09 8.76 -4.76
CA SER A 424 1.34 8.98 -5.05
C SER A 424 2.27 8.17 -4.14
N LYS A 425 1.76 7.71 -2.98
CA LYS A 425 2.49 6.90 -1.99
C LYS A 425 2.36 5.40 -2.23
N HIS A 426 1.55 4.96 -3.20
CA HIS A 426 1.27 3.55 -3.48
C HIS A 426 2.55 2.69 -3.60
N MET A 427 3.56 3.15 -4.34
CA MET A 427 4.79 2.36 -4.53
C MET A 427 5.61 2.21 -3.24
N ASN A 428 5.54 3.18 -2.33
CA ASN A 428 6.20 3.06 -1.02
C ASN A 428 5.45 2.04 -0.15
N LEU A 429 4.12 2.08 -0.12
CA LEU A 429 3.30 1.12 0.62
C LEU A 429 3.48 -0.31 0.13
N LEU A 430 3.54 -0.50 -1.20
CA LEU A 430 3.79 -1.79 -1.84
C LEU A 430 5.19 -2.32 -1.49
N ALA A 431 6.19 -1.44 -1.42
CA ALA A 431 7.54 -1.79 -0.98
C ALA A 431 7.57 -2.24 0.49
N ASP A 432 6.97 -1.47 1.39
CA ASP A 432 6.82 -1.83 2.81
C ASP A 432 6.13 -3.19 2.96
N LEU A 433 5.02 -3.39 2.26
CA LEU A 433 4.25 -4.63 2.30
C LEU A 433 5.07 -5.81 1.79
N LYS A 434 5.80 -5.63 0.69
CA LYS A 434 6.64 -6.70 0.12
C LYS A 434 7.80 -7.07 1.04
N THR A 435 8.48 -6.10 1.63
CA THR A 435 9.51 -6.34 2.66
C THR A 435 8.93 -7.07 3.87
N MET A 436 7.70 -6.74 4.27
CA MET A 436 7.01 -7.44 5.34
C MET A 436 6.69 -8.90 4.99
N VAL A 437 6.23 -9.18 3.77
CA VAL A 437 6.02 -10.57 3.30
C VAL A 437 7.31 -11.39 3.37
N GLU A 438 8.44 -10.81 2.96
CA GLU A 438 9.75 -11.49 2.97
C GLU A 438 10.28 -11.75 4.39
N THR A 439 9.85 -10.96 5.38
CA THR A 439 10.29 -11.06 6.78
C THR A 439 9.23 -11.63 7.72
N LYS A 440 8.07 -12.04 7.18
CA LYS A 440 6.92 -12.38 8.01
C LYS A 440 7.23 -13.52 8.96
N LYS A 441 6.90 -13.31 10.23
CA LYS A 441 6.94 -14.35 11.26
C LYS A 441 5.52 -14.84 11.48
N VAL A 442 5.33 -16.15 11.43
CA VAL A 442 4.02 -16.79 11.62
C VAL A 442 4.09 -17.67 12.85
N THR A 443 3.06 -17.60 13.70
CA THR A 443 2.94 -18.49 14.86
C THR A 443 2.66 -19.93 14.41
N SER A 444 2.74 -20.90 15.34
CA SER A 444 2.35 -22.28 15.05
C SER A 444 0.89 -22.45 14.67
N SER A 445 0.03 -21.46 14.93
CA SER A 445 -1.39 -21.45 14.54
C SER A 445 -1.66 -20.77 13.20
N GLY A 446 -0.62 -20.32 12.48
CA GLY A 446 -0.79 -19.67 11.17
C GLY A 446 -1.09 -18.16 11.24
N VAL A 447 -1.04 -17.56 12.44
CA VAL A 447 -1.32 -16.13 12.66
C VAL A 447 -0.05 -15.30 12.48
N LEU A 448 -0.18 -14.13 11.85
CA LEU A 448 0.91 -13.17 11.67
C LEU A 448 1.35 -12.57 13.00
N LEU A 449 2.66 -12.49 13.19
CA LEU A 449 3.27 -11.92 14.38
C LEU A 449 3.82 -10.52 14.05
N LEU A 450 3.17 -9.49 14.59
CA LEU A 450 3.55 -8.08 14.43
C LEU A 450 3.97 -7.51 15.79
N ASP A 451 5.29 -7.41 15.99
CA ASP A 451 5.91 -7.19 17.31
C ASP A 451 5.83 -5.74 17.80
N ASN A 452 5.78 -4.78 16.87
CA ASN A 452 5.93 -3.36 17.18
C ASN A 452 4.89 -2.49 16.45
N TYR A 453 4.77 -1.23 16.87
CA TYR A 453 3.83 -0.28 16.26
C TYR A 453 4.05 -0.08 14.75
N SER A 454 5.30 -0.05 14.30
CA SER A 454 5.65 0.18 12.89
C SER A 454 5.09 -0.91 12.00
N ASP A 455 5.30 -2.18 12.35
CA ASP A 455 4.78 -3.31 11.58
C ASP A 455 3.24 -3.26 11.54
N ARG A 456 2.63 -2.96 12.69
CA ARG A 456 1.16 -2.94 12.84
C ARG A 456 0.54 -1.82 12.02
N ILE A 457 1.09 -0.61 12.07
CA ILE A 457 0.56 0.52 11.30
C ILE A 457 0.77 0.32 9.79
N GLN A 458 1.89 -0.28 9.37
CA GLN A 458 2.13 -0.61 7.96
C GLN A 458 1.09 -1.59 7.40
N VAL A 459 0.70 -2.61 8.17
CA VAL A 459 -0.39 -3.53 7.76
C VAL A 459 -1.72 -2.80 7.69
N LEU A 460 -2.04 -1.93 8.67
CA LEU A 460 -3.30 -1.19 8.68
C LEU A 460 -3.39 -0.17 7.52
N GLN A 461 -2.29 0.52 7.21
CA GLN A 461 -2.18 1.42 6.06
C GLN A 461 -2.44 0.65 4.76
N ASN A 462 -1.73 -0.46 4.55
CA ASN A 462 -1.91 -1.31 3.37
C ASN A 462 -3.31 -1.91 3.30
N MET A 463 -3.91 -2.27 4.44
CA MET A 463 -5.26 -2.83 4.50
C MET A 463 -6.32 -1.82 4.02
N VAL A 464 -6.25 -0.57 4.49
CA VAL A 464 -7.17 0.49 4.04
C VAL A 464 -6.90 0.87 2.58
N HIS A 465 -5.63 0.91 2.16
CA HIS A 465 -5.27 1.11 0.76
C HIS A 465 -5.78 0.00 -0.17
N CYS A 466 -5.72 -1.27 0.27
CA CYS A 466 -6.33 -2.39 -0.46
C CYS A 466 -7.85 -2.26 -0.50
N ALA A 467 -8.49 -1.83 0.60
CA ALA A 467 -9.94 -1.62 0.66
C ALA A 467 -10.39 -0.49 -0.29
N ASP A 468 -9.60 0.57 -0.43
CA ASP A 468 -9.84 1.66 -1.39
C ASP A 468 -9.65 1.18 -2.84
N LEU A 469 -8.57 0.44 -3.11
CA LEU A 469 -8.29 -0.19 -4.40
C LEU A 469 -8.98 -1.57 -4.59
N SER A 470 -10.15 -1.76 -3.96
CA SER A 470 -10.84 -3.06 -3.93
C SER A 470 -11.84 -3.27 -5.06
N ASN A 471 -12.30 -2.21 -5.74
CA ASN A 471 -13.38 -2.32 -6.73
C ASN A 471 -13.15 -3.42 -7.78
N PRO A 472 -11.94 -3.57 -8.37
CA PRO A 472 -11.70 -4.59 -9.38
C PRO A 472 -11.72 -6.02 -8.86
N THR A 473 -11.70 -6.23 -7.55
CA THR A 473 -11.77 -7.56 -6.92
C THR A 473 -13.17 -7.90 -6.42
N LYS A 474 -14.14 -6.99 -6.58
CA LYS A 474 -15.56 -7.22 -6.27
C LYS A 474 -16.24 -8.01 -7.40
N PRO A 475 -17.39 -8.66 -7.16
CA PRO A 475 -18.21 -9.25 -8.22
C PRO A 475 -18.42 -8.27 -9.39
N LEU A 476 -18.32 -8.77 -10.62
CA LEU A 476 -18.27 -7.96 -11.84
C LEU A 476 -19.36 -6.89 -11.95
N HIS A 477 -20.59 -7.17 -11.49
CA HIS A 477 -21.69 -6.20 -11.56
C HIS A 477 -21.53 -5.02 -10.59
N LEU A 478 -20.83 -5.19 -9.47
CA LEU A 478 -20.43 -4.10 -8.58
C LEU A 478 -19.27 -3.32 -9.21
N TYR A 479 -18.24 -4.05 -9.67
CA TYR A 479 -17.07 -3.43 -10.28
C TYR A 479 -17.44 -2.53 -11.47
N ARG A 480 -18.31 -2.99 -12.36
CA ARG A 480 -18.78 -2.19 -13.50
C ARG A 480 -19.47 -0.89 -13.09
N GLN A 481 -20.30 -0.92 -12.04
CA GLN A 481 -20.92 0.31 -11.52
C GLN A 481 -19.88 1.28 -10.95
N TRP A 482 -18.84 0.76 -10.29
CA TRP A 482 -17.72 1.59 -9.84
C TRP A 482 -16.93 2.18 -10.99
N THR A 483 -16.64 1.40 -12.04
CA THR A 483 -15.98 1.88 -13.25
C THR A 483 -16.77 2.99 -13.93
N ASP A 484 -18.10 2.84 -14.06
CA ASP A 484 -18.95 3.87 -14.66
C ASP A 484 -18.88 5.19 -13.84
N ARG A 485 -18.91 5.09 -12.50
CA ARG A 485 -18.83 6.24 -11.59
C ARG A 485 -17.49 6.97 -11.64
N ILE A 486 -16.37 6.24 -11.59
CA ILE A 486 -15.04 6.87 -11.62
C ILE A 486 -14.79 7.53 -12.97
N MET A 487 -15.22 6.90 -14.07
CA MET A 487 -15.11 7.50 -15.40
C MET A 487 -15.99 8.74 -15.54
N GLU A 488 -17.21 8.73 -15.01
CA GLU A 488 -18.06 9.92 -14.97
C GLU A 488 -17.37 11.08 -14.22
N GLU A 489 -16.72 10.80 -13.10
CA GLU A 489 -15.99 11.81 -12.33
C GLU A 489 -14.78 12.35 -13.08
N PHE A 490 -13.95 11.49 -13.66
CA PHE A 490 -12.81 11.89 -14.49
C PHE A 490 -13.25 12.75 -15.68
N PHE A 491 -14.35 12.40 -16.33
CA PHE A 491 -14.89 13.20 -17.44
C PHE A 491 -15.41 14.56 -17.00
N ARG A 492 -15.98 14.67 -15.79
CA ARG A 492 -16.39 15.95 -15.22
C ARG A 492 -15.17 16.82 -14.87
N GLN A 493 -14.08 16.23 -14.38
CA GLN A 493 -12.81 16.95 -14.23
C GLN A 493 -12.29 17.45 -15.59
N GLY A 494 -12.25 16.59 -16.61
CA GLY A 494 -11.78 16.97 -17.95
C GLY A 494 -12.63 18.05 -18.61
N ASP A 495 -13.94 18.06 -18.35
CA ASP A 495 -14.82 19.15 -18.78
C ASP A 495 -14.42 20.48 -18.08
N ARG A 496 -14.12 20.46 -16.77
CA ARG A 496 -13.63 21.64 -16.03
C ARG A 496 -12.26 22.13 -16.50
N GLU A 497 -11.34 21.22 -16.82
CA GLU A 497 -10.03 21.54 -17.39
C GLU A 497 -10.18 22.22 -18.75
N ARG A 498 -11.04 21.67 -19.62
CA ARG A 498 -11.36 22.23 -20.93
C ARG A 498 -11.97 23.64 -20.82
N GLU A 499 -12.90 23.85 -19.90
CA GLU A 499 -13.51 25.17 -19.65
C GLU A 499 -12.49 26.23 -19.18
N ARG A 500 -11.44 25.80 -18.47
CA ARG A 500 -10.35 26.67 -17.98
C ARG A 500 -9.23 26.85 -18.98
N GLY A 501 -9.29 26.20 -20.15
CA GLY A 501 -8.21 26.22 -21.14
C GLY A 501 -6.94 25.52 -20.66
N MET A 502 -7.07 24.58 -19.73
CA MET A 502 -5.99 23.72 -19.27
C MET A 502 -5.81 22.53 -20.22
N GLU A 503 -4.63 21.93 -20.22
CA GLU A 503 -4.45 20.61 -20.80
C GLU A 503 -5.34 19.60 -20.04
N ILE A 504 -6.04 18.75 -20.79
CA ILE A 504 -6.95 17.76 -20.19
C ILE A 504 -6.11 16.61 -19.68
N SER A 505 -6.29 16.27 -18.41
CA SER A 505 -5.56 15.19 -17.76
C SER A 505 -5.77 13.85 -18.48
N PRO A 506 -4.78 12.94 -18.45
CA PRO A 506 -4.95 11.58 -18.94
C PRO A 506 -6.21 10.94 -18.36
N MET A 507 -6.91 10.14 -19.16
CA MET A 507 -8.19 9.49 -18.81
C MET A 507 -9.40 10.43 -18.59
N CYS A 508 -9.21 11.76 -18.56
CA CYS A 508 -10.30 12.71 -18.30
C CYS A 508 -11.03 13.20 -19.56
N ASP A 509 -10.52 12.90 -20.76
CA ASP A 509 -11.22 13.25 -22.01
C ASP A 509 -12.20 12.15 -22.47
N LYS A 510 -13.50 12.38 -22.26
CA LYS A 510 -14.59 11.48 -22.69
C LYS A 510 -14.63 11.17 -24.19
N HIS A 511 -13.99 11.99 -25.03
CA HIS A 511 -13.95 11.76 -26.48
C HIS A 511 -12.81 10.86 -26.94
N ASN A 512 -11.82 10.60 -26.07
CA ASN A 512 -10.60 9.89 -26.41
C ASN A 512 -10.19 8.87 -25.33
N ALA A 513 -11.05 8.59 -24.36
CA ALA A 513 -10.79 7.60 -23.31
C ALA A 513 -11.09 6.17 -23.81
N SER A 514 -10.18 5.23 -23.55
CA SER A 514 -10.37 3.80 -23.78
C SER A 514 -10.60 3.07 -22.45
N VAL A 515 -11.84 3.08 -21.96
CA VAL A 515 -12.19 2.59 -20.60
C VAL A 515 -11.69 1.17 -20.36
N GLU A 516 -11.98 0.23 -21.26
CA GLU A 516 -11.68 -1.19 -21.07
C GLU A 516 -10.16 -1.44 -21.01
N LYS A 517 -9.40 -0.80 -21.89
CA LYS A 517 -7.93 -0.90 -21.88
C LYS A 517 -7.33 -0.30 -20.62
N SER A 518 -7.92 0.79 -20.13
CA SER A 518 -7.44 1.45 -18.92
C SER A 518 -7.75 0.66 -17.67
N GLN A 519 -8.90 -0.03 -17.61
CA GLN A 519 -9.16 -0.98 -16.52
C GLN A 519 -8.16 -2.14 -16.53
N VAL A 520 -7.86 -2.71 -17.70
CA VAL A 520 -6.84 -3.76 -17.83
C VAL A 520 -5.47 -3.27 -17.36
N GLY A 521 -5.04 -2.08 -17.80
CA GLY A 521 -3.76 -1.50 -17.38
C GLY A 521 -3.72 -1.18 -15.88
N PHE A 522 -4.80 -0.61 -15.35
CA PHE A 522 -4.92 -0.34 -13.91
C PHE A 522 -4.80 -1.62 -13.08
N ILE A 523 -5.43 -2.72 -13.52
CA ILE A 523 -5.29 -4.01 -12.85
C ILE A 523 -3.85 -4.53 -12.97
N ASP A 524 -3.30 -4.58 -14.18
CA ASP A 524 -1.99 -5.19 -14.46
C ASP A 524 -0.84 -4.47 -13.72
N TYR A 525 -0.93 -3.15 -13.54
CA TYR A 525 0.19 -2.34 -13.03
C TYR A 525 0.02 -1.82 -11.59
N ILE A 526 -1.20 -1.80 -11.04
CA ILE A 526 -1.48 -1.22 -9.71
C ILE A 526 -2.21 -2.22 -8.82
N VAL A 527 -3.38 -2.71 -9.26
CA VAL A 527 -4.27 -3.47 -8.37
C VAL A 527 -3.78 -4.91 -8.16
N HIS A 528 -3.40 -5.60 -9.22
CA HIS A 528 -2.90 -6.98 -9.12
C HIS A 528 -1.60 -7.08 -8.32
N PRO A 529 -0.54 -6.26 -8.55
CA PRO A 529 0.67 -6.30 -7.72
C PRO A 529 0.39 -6.09 -6.21
N LEU A 530 -0.52 -5.16 -5.88
CA LEU A 530 -0.92 -4.89 -4.50
C LEU A 530 -1.65 -6.09 -3.88
N TRP A 531 -2.69 -6.58 -4.53
CA TRP A 531 -3.50 -7.68 -4.01
C TRP A 531 -2.76 -9.01 -4.00
N GLU A 532 -1.83 -9.25 -4.93
CA GLU A 532 -0.96 -10.42 -4.91
C GLU A 532 -0.02 -10.38 -3.71
N THR A 533 0.59 -9.23 -3.43
CA THR A 533 1.45 -9.05 -2.25
C THR A 533 0.64 -9.16 -0.96
N TRP A 534 -0.59 -8.62 -0.91
CA TRP A 534 -1.50 -8.81 0.22
C TRP A 534 -1.85 -10.28 0.42
N ALA A 535 -2.20 -11.00 -0.65
CA ALA A 535 -2.52 -12.42 -0.58
C ALA A 535 -1.32 -13.26 -0.12
N ASP A 536 -0.09 -12.91 -0.51
CA ASP A 536 1.11 -13.55 0.01
C ASP A 536 1.28 -13.32 1.51
N LEU A 537 0.92 -12.14 2.02
CA LEU A 537 0.98 -11.82 3.45
C LEU A 537 0.01 -12.72 4.24
N VAL A 538 -1.26 -12.76 3.82
CA VAL A 538 -2.36 -13.44 4.52
C VAL A 538 -2.74 -14.81 3.95
N HIS A 539 -1.83 -15.43 3.19
CA HIS A 539 -2.12 -16.70 2.52
C HIS A 539 -2.64 -17.77 3.50
N PRO A 540 -3.74 -18.49 3.18
CA PRO A 540 -4.42 -18.55 1.87
C PRO A 540 -5.67 -17.65 1.74
N ASP A 541 -5.91 -16.74 2.68
CA ASP A 541 -7.24 -16.18 2.95
C ASP A 541 -7.80 -15.28 1.83
N ALA A 542 -6.94 -14.65 1.02
CA ALA A 542 -7.34 -13.74 -0.04
C ALA A 542 -7.43 -14.39 -1.43
N GLN A 543 -7.40 -15.72 -1.53
CA GLN A 543 -7.33 -16.41 -2.83
C GLN A 543 -8.56 -16.16 -3.71
N ASP A 544 -9.77 -16.22 -3.15
CA ASP A 544 -11.01 -15.96 -3.91
C ASP A 544 -11.08 -14.51 -4.44
N ILE A 545 -10.44 -13.57 -3.72
CA ILE A 545 -10.33 -12.16 -4.12
C ILE A 545 -9.43 -12.02 -5.35
N LEU A 546 -8.30 -12.73 -5.37
CA LEU A 546 -7.40 -12.77 -6.53
C LEU A 546 -8.05 -13.44 -7.74
N ASP A 547 -8.73 -14.57 -7.54
CA ASP A 547 -9.41 -15.28 -8.63
C ASP A 547 -10.48 -14.37 -9.28
N THR A 548 -11.24 -13.64 -8.46
CA THR A 548 -12.24 -12.66 -8.95
C THR A 548 -11.58 -11.50 -9.70
N LEU A 549 -10.42 -11.02 -9.25
CA LEU A 549 -9.65 -9.98 -9.91
C LEU A 549 -9.19 -10.41 -11.31
N GLU A 550 -8.66 -11.63 -11.42
CA GLU A 550 -8.24 -12.22 -12.70
C GLU A 550 -9.43 -12.37 -13.67
N ASP A 551 -10.55 -12.91 -13.19
CA ASP A 551 -11.78 -13.06 -13.98
C ASP A 551 -12.30 -11.70 -14.50
N ASN A 552 -12.33 -10.69 -13.64
CA ASN A 552 -12.76 -9.34 -14.01
C ASN A 552 -11.81 -8.69 -15.03
N ARG A 553 -10.49 -8.90 -14.86
CA ARG A 553 -9.47 -8.42 -15.79
C ARG A 553 -9.64 -9.04 -17.17
N GLU A 554 -9.83 -10.35 -17.23
CA GLU A 554 -10.08 -11.07 -18.49
C GLU A 554 -11.41 -10.65 -19.14
N TRP A 555 -12.44 -10.38 -18.34
CA TRP A 555 -13.68 -9.82 -18.84
C TRP A 555 -13.45 -8.47 -19.54
N TYR A 556 -12.79 -7.51 -18.88
CA TYR A 556 -12.47 -6.21 -19.50
C TYR A 556 -11.60 -6.37 -20.75
N GLN A 557 -10.58 -7.23 -20.70
CA GLN A 557 -9.73 -7.55 -21.85
C GLN A 557 -10.53 -8.08 -23.04
N SER A 558 -11.54 -8.94 -22.78
CA SER A 558 -12.41 -9.51 -23.81
C SER A 558 -13.37 -8.49 -24.44
N THR A 559 -13.70 -7.41 -23.71
CA THR A 559 -14.61 -6.35 -24.17
C THR A 559 -13.91 -5.23 -24.94
N ILE A 560 -12.57 -5.21 -24.98
CA ILE A 560 -11.82 -4.20 -25.74
C ILE A 560 -12.25 -4.25 -27.22
N PRO A 561 -12.76 -3.13 -27.80
CA PRO A 561 -13.15 -3.08 -29.19
C PRO A 561 -11.98 -3.45 -30.10
N ARG A 562 -12.19 -4.43 -30.99
CA ARG A 562 -11.23 -4.71 -32.05
C ARG A 562 -11.19 -3.52 -33.00
N SER A 563 -10.02 -2.92 -33.20
CA SER A 563 -9.83 -1.91 -34.24
C SER A 563 -10.38 -2.45 -35.57
N PRO A 564 -11.14 -1.67 -36.35
CA PRO A 564 -11.53 -2.09 -37.69
C PRO A 564 -10.25 -2.44 -38.47
N SER A 565 -10.22 -3.60 -39.13
CA SER A 565 -9.09 -3.99 -39.97
C SER A 565 -8.79 -2.85 -40.95
N PRO A 566 -7.51 -2.45 -41.13
CA PRO A 566 -7.18 -1.43 -42.10
C PRO A 566 -7.68 -1.89 -43.47
N ALA A 567 -8.43 -1.01 -44.14
CA ALA A 567 -8.71 -1.18 -45.56
C ALA A 567 -7.36 -1.30 -46.30
N PRO A 568 -7.25 -2.14 -47.34
CA PRO A 568 -6.01 -2.27 -48.09
C PRO A 568 -5.56 -0.89 -48.59
N GLU A 569 -4.32 -0.53 -48.25
CA GLU A 569 -3.70 0.77 -48.50
C GLU A 569 -3.82 1.21 -49.97
N GLU A 570 -4.58 2.28 -50.21
CA GLU A 570 -4.29 3.15 -51.35
C GLU A 570 -3.17 4.10 -50.91
N LYS A 571 -2.08 4.10 -51.68
CA LYS A 571 -0.89 4.93 -51.46
C LYS A 571 -1.25 6.41 -51.59
N GLU A 572 -1.33 7.13 -50.49
CA GLU A 572 -1.15 8.59 -50.50
C GLU A 572 0.11 8.96 -49.73
N GLU A 573 1.05 9.55 -50.47
CA GLU A 573 2.30 10.11 -49.97
C GLU A 573 2.04 11.41 -49.19
N GLY A 574 2.68 11.52 -48.02
CA GLY A 574 3.19 12.80 -47.54
C GLY A 574 2.36 13.55 -46.49
N LYS A 575 2.63 13.26 -45.21
CA LYS A 575 2.86 14.23 -44.13
C LYS A 575 3.22 13.47 -42.83
N GLN A 576 4.51 13.33 -42.56
CA GLN A 576 5.00 12.87 -41.25
C GLN A 576 4.93 14.03 -40.26
N GLY A 577 3.88 14.07 -39.44
CA GLY A 577 3.95 14.66 -38.11
C GLY A 577 4.48 13.58 -37.17
N GLN A 578 5.64 13.79 -36.56
CA GLN A 578 6.11 12.91 -35.49
C GLN A 578 5.12 13.02 -34.31
N PRO A 579 4.69 11.90 -33.70
CA PRO A 579 4.04 11.99 -32.39
C PRO A 579 5.08 12.50 -31.39
N GLU A 580 4.72 13.50 -30.59
CA GLU A 580 5.58 13.98 -29.49
C GLU A 580 5.91 12.80 -28.58
N LYS A 581 7.20 12.49 -28.50
CA LYS A 581 7.73 11.36 -27.76
C LYS A 581 7.88 11.81 -26.30
N PHE A 582 6.96 11.38 -25.43
CA PHE A 582 7.09 11.61 -24.00
C PHE A 582 8.22 10.72 -23.46
N GLN A 583 9.25 11.33 -22.87
CA GLN A 583 10.39 10.63 -22.29
C GLN A 583 10.29 10.75 -20.77
N PHE A 584 10.27 9.61 -20.08
CA PHE A 584 10.30 9.58 -18.62
C PHE A 584 11.64 10.13 -18.11
N GLU A 585 11.61 11.18 -17.29
CA GLU A 585 12.78 11.70 -16.58
C GLU A 585 12.55 11.48 -15.07
N LEU A 586 13.38 10.64 -14.46
CA LEU A 586 13.37 10.36 -13.03
C LEU A 586 14.65 10.98 -12.45
N THR A 587 14.54 12.11 -11.77
CA THR A 587 15.66 12.71 -11.03
C THR A 587 15.89 11.90 -9.76
N LEU A 588 16.88 11.00 -9.79
CA LEU A 588 17.42 10.36 -8.60
C LEU A 588 18.72 11.07 -8.26
N GLU A 589 18.83 11.63 -7.05
CA GLU A 589 20.08 12.16 -6.54
C GLU A 589 21.04 11.00 -6.24
N GLU A 590 22.02 10.76 -7.11
CA GLU A 590 23.20 9.96 -6.79
C GLU A 590 24.25 10.89 -6.18
N ASP A 591 24.57 10.69 -4.90
CA ASP A 591 25.75 11.27 -4.25
C ASP A 591 27.01 10.73 -4.94
N GLY A 592 27.53 11.50 -5.91
CA GLY A 592 28.70 11.13 -6.69
C GLY A 592 30.02 11.38 -5.97
N GLU A 593 30.63 10.34 -5.41
CA GLU A 593 32.09 10.26 -5.28
C GLU A 593 32.66 9.79 -6.63
N SER A 594 33.18 10.73 -7.43
CA SER A 594 33.87 10.41 -8.69
C SER A 594 35.35 10.13 -8.43
N ASP A 595 35.74 8.87 -8.45
CA ASP A 595 37.13 8.45 -8.67
C ASP A 595 37.45 8.56 -10.17
N THR A 596 38.26 9.55 -10.55
CA THR A 596 38.78 9.68 -11.91
C THR A 596 40.22 9.20 -11.98
N GLU A 597 40.44 8.03 -12.60
CA GLU A 597 41.75 7.65 -13.14
C GLU A 597 42.11 8.57 -14.31
N LYS A 598 43.29 9.19 -14.25
CA LYS A 598 43.85 10.05 -15.29
C LYS A 598 44.72 9.24 -16.25
N ASP A 599 44.27 9.14 -17.51
CA ASP A 599 45.16 8.84 -18.63
C ASP A 599 45.89 10.11 -19.08
N SER A 600 47.18 9.96 -19.35
CA SER A 600 48.13 11.03 -19.65
C SER A 600 48.22 11.29 -21.14
N GLY A 601 47.86 12.50 -21.58
CA GLY A 601 48.12 13.01 -22.92
C GLY A 601 48.67 14.43 -22.85
N SER A 602 49.97 14.56 -23.04
CA SER A 602 50.72 15.81 -23.05
C SER A 602 50.53 16.57 -24.37
N GLN A 603 50.31 17.90 -24.29
CA GLN A 603 50.87 18.86 -25.23
C GLN A 603 50.90 20.26 -24.62
N VAL A 604 51.96 20.97 -24.98
CA VAL A 604 52.54 22.16 -24.33
C VAL A 604 52.27 23.39 -25.20
N GLU A 605 52.44 24.57 -24.61
CA GLU A 605 52.60 25.93 -25.16
C GLU A 605 51.38 26.86 -25.03
N GLU A 606 51.47 28.13 -24.70
CA GLU A 606 52.40 28.98 -23.92
C GLU A 606 51.69 30.38 -23.86
N ASP A 607 51.73 31.03 -22.70
CA ASP A 607 51.64 32.48 -22.44
C ASP A 607 50.47 33.37 -22.96
N THR A 608 49.75 34.02 -22.03
CA THR A 608 50.10 35.40 -21.59
C THR A 608 49.11 36.02 -20.57
N SER A 609 49.69 36.58 -19.51
CA SER A 609 49.30 37.76 -18.71
C SER A 609 49.02 37.60 -17.20
N PHE A 610 50.04 38.02 -16.45
CA PHE A 610 50.14 38.44 -15.03
C PHE A 610 48.93 39.28 -14.57
N SER A 611 48.25 38.97 -13.46
CA SER A 611 48.61 39.10 -12.03
C SER A 611 48.69 40.55 -11.53
N ASP A 612 47.81 40.90 -10.59
CA ASP A 612 48.28 41.43 -9.31
C ASP A 612 47.34 41.07 -8.16
N SER A 613 47.98 40.85 -7.01
CA SER A 613 47.51 40.02 -5.90
C SER A 613 47.00 40.85 -4.72
N LYS A 614 46.14 40.25 -3.89
CA LYS A 614 46.16 40.49 -2.44
C LYS A 614 45.92 39.18 -1.68
N THR A 615 47.04 38.65 -1.20
CA THR A 615 47.16 37.50 -0.30
C THR A 615 46.92 37.94 1.14
N LEU A 616 46.29 37.08 1.96
CA LEU A 616 46.82 36.76 3.30
C LEU A 616 46.31 35.38 3.78
N CYS A 617 47.32 34.53 3.96
CA CYS A 617 47.43 33.17 4.50
C CYS A 617 46.77 32.98 5.89
N THR A 618 46.11 31.84 6.15
CA THR A 618 46.53 30.65 6.96
C THR A 618 46.76 30.95 8.46
N GLN A 619 46.41 30.11 9.45
CA GLN A 619 46.57 28.66 9.57
C GLN A 619 45.93 28.16 10.89
N ASP A 620 45.61 26.85 10.93
CA ASP A 620 45.69 25.90 12.05
C ASP A 620 44.58 25.67 13.11
N SER A 621 44.53 24.36 13.44
CA SER A 621 44.13 23.69 14.69
C SER A 621 42.64 23.38 14.88
N GLU A 622 42.22 22.28 15.49
CA GLU A 622 42.74 20.93 15.78
C GLU A 622 41.52 20.22 16.39
N SER A 623 41.44 18.90 16.23
CA SER A 623 40.39 18.05 16.76
C SER A 623 40.27 18.12 18.30
N THR A 624 39.06 18.03 18.85
CA THR A 624 38.88 17.64 20.26
C THR A 624 37.55 16.91 20.47
N GLU A 625 37.67 15.64 20.82
CA GLU A 625 36.64 14.76 21.40
C GLU A 625 36.22 15.25 22.79
N ILE A 626 34.97 15.01 23.21
CA ILE A 626 34.58 15.00 24.63
C ILE A 626 33.63 13.79 24.88
N PRO A 627 33.79 13.05 26.00
CA PRO A 627 33.29 11.69 26.17
C PRO A 627 32.03 11.59 27.05
N LEU A 628 31.45 10.39 27.04
CA LEU A 628 30.47 9.87 28.00
C LEU A 628 31.16 9.55 29.35
N ASP A 629 30.48 9.79 30.47
CA ASP A 629 30.58 8.91 31.63
C ASP A 629 29.36 8.97 32.56
N GLU A 630 29.17 7.85 33.24
CA GLU A 630 28.01 7.40 34.02
C GLU A 630 27.96 7.86 35.50
N GLN A 631 26.75 7.77 36.06
CA GLN A 631 26.36 7.26 37.40
C GLN A 631 26.28 8.15 38.69
N VAL A 632 25.07 8.07 39.26
CA VAL A 632 24.64 7.93 40.68
C VAL A 632 24.53 9.18 41.58
N GLY A 633 23.32 9.34 42.17
CA GLY A 633 23.06 10.09 43.40
C GLY A 633 21.58 10.24 43.71
N GLU A 634 21.03 9.33 44.53
CA GLU A 634 19.75 9.51 45.24
C GLU A 634 19.84 10.70 46.21
N GLU A 635 18.89 11.64 46.17
CA GLU A 635 18.46 12.37 47.37
C GLU A 635 16.94 12.57 47.35
N VAL A 636 16.36 12.25 48.51
CA VAL A 636 14.97 12.28 48.90
C VAL A 636 14.64 13.69 49.38
N GLU A 637 13.59 14.33 48.86
CA GLU A 637 12.94 15.44 49.55
C GLU A 637 11.43 15.21 49.64
N GLU A 638 10.98 15.22 50.89
CA GLU A 638 9.62 15.10 51.38
C GLU A 638 8.85 16.41 51.13
N GLU A 639 7.65 16.35 50.54
CA GLU A 639 6.65 17.41 50.73
C GLU A 639 5.41 16.81 51.41
N GLU A 640 5.24 17.18 52.69
CA GLU A 640 4.06 16.90 53.51
C GLU A 640 2.87 17.79 53.14
N SER A 641 1.74 17.11 52.90
CA SER A 641 0.36 17.39 53.32
C SER A 641 -0.14 18.84 53.45
N GLN A 642 -1.20 19.15 52.70
CA GLN A 642 -2.40 19.80 53.28
C GLN A 642 -3.67 19.15 52.73
N THR A 643 -4.33 18.41 53.63
CA THR A 643 -5.66 17.82 53.51
C THR A 643 -6.73 18.91 53.66
N ALA A 644 -7.71 18.93 52.75
CA ALA A 644 -8.95 19.69 52.89
C ALA A 644 -10.08 18.74 53.31
N GLU A 645 -10.67 18.99 54.48
CA GLU A 645 -11.83 18.27 55.01
C GLU A 645 -13.13 18.62 54.27
N PRO A 646 -14.12 17.70 54.23
CA PRO A 646 -15.42 17.94 53.63
C PRO A 646 -16.40 18.56 54.64
N CYS A 647 -17.15 19.57 54.19
CA CYS A 647 -18.18 20.21 55.00
C CYS A 647 -19.48 19.36 54.98
N VAL A 648 -19.88 18.93 56.18
CA VAL A 648 -21.13 18.25 56.50
C VAL A 648 -22.28 19.26 56.45
N VAL A 649 -23.33 18.96 55.70
CA VAL A 649 -24.61 19.71 55.75
C VAL A 649 -25.63 18.81 56.43
N GLU A 650 -26.06 19.23 57.62
CA GLU A 650 -27.13 18.63 58.41
C GLU A 650 -28.50 18.93 57.79
N GLU A 651 -29.35 17.90 57.78
CA GLU A 651 -30.80 18.01 57.61
C GLU A 651 -31.43 18.75 58.80
N HIS A 652 -32.29 19.73 58.52
CA HIS A 652 -33.34 20.18 59.43
C HIS A 652 -34.64 20.34 58.64
N SER A 653 -35.59 19.45 58.92
CA SER A 653 -37.01 19.61 58.67
C SER A 653 -37.63 20.55 59.71
N PRO A 654 -38.72 21.25 59.34
CA PRO A 654 -39.79 21.48 60.29
C PRO A 654 -41.17 21.08 59.73
N ASP A 655 -41.99 20.61 60.65
CA ASP A 655 -43.43 20.38 60.53
C ASP A 655 -44.18 21.56 59.89
N THR A 656 -45.00 21.30 58.86
CA THR A 656 -46.46 21.53 58.83
C THR A 656 -47.10 20.97 57.56
#